data_AF-S9RG60-F1
#
_entry.id   AF-S9RG60-F1
#
_cell.length_a   1.000
_cell.length_b   1.000
_cell.length_c   1.000
_cell.angle_alpha   90.00
_cell.angle_beta   90.00
_cell.angle_gamma   90.00
#
_symmetry.space_group_name_H-M   'P 1'
#
loop_
_entity.id
_entity.type
_entity.pdbx_description
1 polymer ?
#
loop_
_entity_poly.entity_id
_entity_poly.type
_entity_poly.pdbx_seq_one_letter_code
_entity_poly.pdbx_strand_id
1 'polypeptide(L)'
;MNDTPTPVTIEPARKLFLSNASFVWIIPLLALIIALGVAWQSYNSRGPLITIEFENGAGIKTRETELRFRDVAVGVVEDVKFASGLSGVVAHVRLDKDVAPYVDVGASFWVVQPELSARGVSGLETVLSGVYIEGTWDGDIGPSQSSFKGLKDTPLYRYGKEGLEITLRTTAGGSLTDDSPITYRGIEVGRLGKAQISQQGSFAVAEAIIYHPHSRLISPTTRFWDTSGFTFSVGPSGAEINFSSIATLVGGGVTFETFVSGGSAVSDGYSFEVFQDEASARDSVFNASEAEPLQMRVVFDENISGLSVDAPVELNGLQIGRVEGLSGVIDADAFGDQRVRLSALINIQPARLGLQDDVSPEAALEFLSRQIEDGLRARLASASLLSGGLKIELVEVEDAPQYVVQTGEGIIPIIPSTNNEISDVTATVAGVVSRINNLPIEDLLNSAIQFLNSADALISDQDLRETPQVVKALLGDFREIVASEDVQDIPVKLNASLGRFETLLAQLEEEAFATQLVAAVNAAATAANGVNASVEGVPALIAQLEAVAEKAENLPLEDLTKQLTTLTASADAILGTEAAKQLPADLGSALNEINATLQELREGGAVTNINATLDSTRKAADAVAVSTQDLPALVERVRVVLNQANETIAGYNRGEALSRDAQSALRDISKAAEAMTSLARMLERNPSSLIRGR
;
A
#
# COMPACT_ATOMS: atom_id res chain seq x y z
N MET A 1 104.92 -23.62 -94.36
CA MET A 1 104.42 -24.10 -93.06
C MET A 1 104.19 -22.89 -92.18
N ASN A 2 102.92 -22.51 -91.99
CA ASN A 2 102.28 -22.21 -90.70
C ASN A 2 100.97 -21.47 -90.99
N ASP A 3 99.96 -22.24 -91.39
CA ASP A 3 98.57 -21.81 -91.38
C ASP A 3 98.08 -21.75 -89.93
N THR A 4 97.76 -20.56 -89.44
CA THR A 4 97.02 -20.36 -88.20
C THR A 4 95.52 -20.30 -88.52
N PRO A 5 94.66 -21.16 -87.92
CA PRO A 5 93.22 -21.03 -88.08
C PRO A 5 92.66 -19.92 -87.17
N THR A 6 91.64 -19.23 -87.68
CA THR A 6 90.84 -18.20 -86.97
C THR A 6 90.07 -18.77 -85.78
N PRO A 7 89.87 -18.00 -84.69
CA PRO A 7 89.19 -18.47 -83.49
C PRO A 7 87.69 -18.63 -83.72
N VAL A 8 87.12 -19.70 -83.17
CA VAL A 8 85.69 -20.00 -83.19
C VAL A 8 85.02 -19.28 -82.01
N THR A 9 84.06 -18.41 -82.30
CA THR A 9 83.20 -17.77 -81.29
C THR A 9 82.20 -18.80 -80.75
N ILE A 10 82.33 -19.17 -79.48
CA ILE A 10 81.33 -19.99 -78.77
C ILE A 10 80.43 -19.02 -78.00
N GLU A 11 79.20 -18.82 -78.48
CA GLU A 11 78.14 -18.18 -77.69
C GLU A 11 77.71 -19.14 -76.55
N PRO A 12 77.74 -18.72 -75.28
CA PRO A 12 77.18 -19.53 -74.21
C PRO A 12 75.65 -19.56 -74.35
N ALA A 13 75.09 -20.75 -74.56
CA ALA A 13 73.66 -20.98 -74.46
C ALA A 13 73.18 -20.49 -73.09
N ARG A 14 72.23 -19.54 -73.07
CA ARG A 14 71.57 -19.07 -71.84
C ARG A 14 71.00 -20.28 -71.11
N LYS A 15 71.67 -20.70 -70.03
CA LYS A 15 71.10 -21.64 -69.08
C LYS A 15 69.92 -20.94 -68.42
N LEU A 16 68.72 -21.33 -68.80
CA LEU A 16 67.52 -21.08 -67.99
C LEU A 16 67.75 -21.78 -66.65
N PHE A 17 67.76 -21.01 -65.56
CA PHE A 17 68.12 -21.41 -64.20
C PHE A 17 67.17 -22.46 -63.55
N LEU A 18 66.33 -23.15 -64.34
CA LEU A 18 65.27 -24.05 -63.85
C LEU A 18 65.32 -25.48 -64.43
N SER A 19 66.36 -25.86 -65.18
CA SER A 19 66.36 -27.17 -65.87
C SER A 19 66.59 -28.40 -64.97
N ASN A 20 66.83 -28.24 -63.66
CA ASN A 20 67.04 -29.34 -62.70
C ASN A 20 66.08 -29.31 -61.48
N ALA A 21 64.97 -28.57 -61.55
CA ALA A 21 63.96 -28.63 -60.49
C ALA A 21 63.26 -30.00 -60.53
N SER A 22 63.69 -30.90 -59.65
CA SER A 22 63.06 -32.21 -59.42
C SER A 22 61.55 -32.06 -59.22
N PHE A 23 60.76 -32.83 -59.99
CA PHE A 23 59.30 -32.93 -59.89
C PHE A 23 58.80 -33.15 -58.44
N VAL A 24 59.66 -33.66 -57.56
CA VAL A 24 59.41 -33.86 -56.11
C VAL A 24 59.10 -32.55 -55.37
N TRP A 25 59.58 -31.39 -55.83
CA TRP A 25 59.33 -30.08 -55.19
C TRP A 25 57.99 -29.43 -55.56
N ILE A 26 57.26 -29.97 -56.53
CA ILE A 26 55.97 -29.42 -56.95
C ILE A 26 54.90 -29.65 -55.87
N ILE A 27 54.92 -30.81 -55.20
CA ILE A 27 53.92 -31.17 -54.19
C ILE A 27 54.01 -30.24 -52.95
N PRO A 28 55.18 -29.98 -52.33
CA PRO A 28 55.29 -29.03 -51.22
C PRO A 28 54.92 -27.60 -51.58
N LEU A 29 55.29 -27.14 -52.78
CA LEU A 29 54.95 -25.79 -53.24
C LEU A 29 53.44 -25.63 -53.44
N LEU A 30 52.79 -26.64 -54.03
CA LEU A 30 51.34 -26.65 -54.23
C LEU A 30 50.60 -26.73 -52.88
N ALA A 31 51.10 -27.52 -51.92
CA ALA A 31 50.59 -27.55 -50.55
C ALA A 31 50.74 -26.19 -49.85
N LEU A 32 51.86 -25.48 -50.03
CA LEU A 32 52.07 -24.13 -49.49
C LEU A 32 51.08 -23.13 -50.09
N ILE A 33 50.84 -23.17 -51.40
CA ILE A 33 49.87 -22.29 -52.07
C ILE A 33 48.46 -22.56 -51.55
N ILE A 34 48.07 -23.83 -51.39
CA ILE A 34 46.78 -24.18 -50.79
C ILE A 34 46.69 -23.69 -49.34
N ALA A 35 47.74 -23.90 -48.54
CA ALA A 35 47.77 -23.42 -47.16
C ALA A 35 47.66 -21.90 -47.06
N LEU A 36 48.37 -21.16 -47.93
CA LEU A 36 48.25 -19.71 -48.05
C LEU A 36 46.85 -19.28 -48.52
N GLY A 37 46.26 -20.02 -49.47
CA GLY A 37 44.90 -19.79 -49.94
C GLY A 37 43.86 -19.98 -48.85
N VAL A 38 43.95 -21.07 -48.08
CA VAL A 38 43.08 -21.34 -46.93
C VAL A 38 43.29 -20.31 -45.82
N ALA A 39 44.53 -19.92 -45.55
CA ALA A 39 44.83 -18.88 -44.58
C ALA A 39 44.25 -17.52 -45.00
N TRP A 40 44.37 -17.16 -46.28
CA TRP A 40 43.80 -15.94 -46.83
C TRP A 40 42.28 -15.95 -46.80
N GLN A 41 41.66 -17.06 -47.20
CA GLN A 41 40.22 -17.23 -47.12
C GLN A 41 39.74 -17.15 -45.67
N SER A 42 40.41 -17.84 -44.73
CA SER A 42 40.11 -17.77 -43.31
C SER A 42 40.26 -16.36 -42.73
N TYR A 43 41.21 -15.56 -43.24
CA TYR A 43 41.39 -14.18 -42.83
C TYR A 43 40.30 -13.26 -43.40
N ASN A 44 39.98 -13.40 -44.70
CA ASN A 44 38.99 -12.55 -45.37
C ASN A 44 37.53 -12.90 -45.01
N SER A 45 37.27 -14.12 -44.53
CA SER A 45 35.97 -14.52 -44.00
C SER A 45 35.69 -13.98 -42.59
N ARG A 46 36.68 -13.44 -41.88
CA ARG A 46 36.48 -12.83 -40.56
C ARG A 46 35.87 -11.44 -40.72
N GLY A 47 34.91 -11.09 -39.87
CA GLY A 47 34.44 -9.72 -39.75
C GLY A 47 35.40 -8.84 -38.95
N PRO A 48 35.15 -7.53 -38.90
CA PRO A 48 35.98 -6.56 -38.23
C PRO A 48 35.98 -6.77 -36.70
N LEU A 49 37.05 -6.28 -36.06
CA LEU A 49 37.16 -6.24 -34.61
C LEU A 49 36.73 -4.85 -34.12
N ILE A 50 35.79 -4.80 -33.20
CA ILE A 50 35.38 -3.58 -32.49
C ILE A 50 35.83 -3.65 -31.03
N THR A 51 35.97 -2.49 -30.41
CA THR A 51 36.29 -2.36 -28.98
C THR A 51 35.13 -1.69 -28.26
N ILE A 52 34.64 -2.31 -27.18
CA ILE A 52 33.56 -1.76 -26.36
C ILE A 52 34.10 -1.58 -24.93
N GLU A 53 34.06 -0.35 -24.43
CA GLU A 53 34.51 -0.01 -23.08
C GLU A 53 33.34 0.02 -22.09
N PHE A 54 33.38 -0.83 -21.06
CA PHE A 54 32.40 -0.90 -19.98
C PHE A 54 33.03 -0.45 -18.66
N GLU A 55 32.25 0.19 -17.78
CA GLU A 55 32.69 0.53 -16.43
C GLU A 55 32.96 -0.73 -15.58
N ASN A 56 32.16 -1.79 -15.78
CA ASN A 56 32.30 -3.07 -15.11
C ASN A 56 32.28 -4.22 -16.15
N GLY A 57 33.26 -5.11 -16.07
CA GLY A 57 33.36 -6.30 -16.96
C GLY A 57 33.01 -7.62 -16.26
N ALA A 58 32.35 -7.59 -15.11
CA ALA A 58 31.96 -8.79 -14.38
C ALA A 58 31.18 -9.76 -15.27
N GLY A 59 31.66 -11.00 -15.36
CA GLY A 59 31.02 -12.06 -16.14
C GLY A 59 31.39 -12.11 -17.63
N ILE A 60 32.01 -11.06 -18.20
CA ILE A 60 32.51 -11.09 -19.58
C ILE A 60 33.75 -11.98 -19.65
N LYS A 61 33.72 -12.98 -20.53
CA LYS A 61 34.79 -13.95 -20.71
C LYS A 61 35.26 -14.05 -22.16
N THR A 62 36.57 -14.08 -22.30
CA THR A 62 37.25 -14.28 -23.59
C THR A 62 36.85 -15.59 -24.25
N ARG A 63 36.40 -15.53 -25.49
CA ARG A 63 35.94 -16.63 -26.37
C ARG A 63 34.68 -17.38 -25.91
N GLU A 64 34.05 -16.94 -24.83
CA GLU A 64 32.79 -17.51 -24.33
C GLU A 64 31.63 -16.53 -24.46
N THR A 65 31.86 -15.23 -24.20
CA THR A 65 30.82 -14.20 -24.28
C THR A 65 30.50 -13.84 -25.73
N GLU A 66 29.23 -13.95 -26.09
CA GLU A 66 28.70 -13.58 -27.40
C GLU A 66 28.21 -12.12 -27.40
N LEU A 67 28.29 -11.48 -28.55
CA LEU A 67 27.52 -10.28 -28.86
C LEU A 67 26.22 -10.70 -29.55
N ARG A 68 25.09 -10.22 -29.05
CA ARG A 68 23.76 -10.52 -29.59
C ARG A 68 23.04 -9.28 -30.09
N PHE A 69 22.19 -9.48 -31.08
CA PHE A 69 21.24 -8.51 -31.58
C PHE A 69 19.90 -9.21 -31.78
N ARG A 70 18.85 -8.76 -31.06
CA ARG A 70 17.52 -9.38 -31.10
C ARG A 70 17.58 -10.89 -30.81
N ASP A 71 18.29 -11.24 -29.74
CA ASP A 71 18.55 -12.63 -29.31
C ASP A 71 19.35 -13.52 -30.28
N VAL A 72 19.90 -12.96 -31.36
CA VAL A 72 20.74 -13.69 -32.33
C VAL A 72 22.21 -13.35 -32.09
N ALA A 73 23.08 -14.37 -31.99
CA ALA A 73 24.53 -14.16 -31.91
C ALA A 73 25.07 -13.60 -33.23
N VAL A 74 25.75 -12.46 -33.15
CA VAL A 74 26.31 -11.69 -34.29
C VAL A 74 27.77 -11.31 -34.09
N GLY A 75 28.40 -11.86 -33.06
CA GLY A 75 29.81 -11.68 -32.76
C GLY A 75 30.25 -12.41 -31.49
N VAL A 76 31.55 -12.45 -31.25
CA VAL A 76 32.16 -13.11 -30.07
C VAL A 76 33.27 -12.24 -29.50
N VAL A 77 33.36 -12.20 -28.17
CA VAL A 77 34.46 -11.53 -27.46
C VAL A 77 35.75 -12.32 -27.66
N GLU A 78 36.75 -11.74 -28.31
CA GLU A 78 38.05 -12.37 -28.55
C GLU A 78 39.08 -12.12 -27.46
N ASP A 79 38.96 -10.98 -26.78
CA ASP A 79 39.89 -10.56 -25.73
C ASP A 79 39.24 -9.55 -24.79
N VAL A 80 39.69 -9.51 -23.54
CA VAL A 80 39.19 -8.61 -22.50
C VAL A 80 40.39 -7.99 -21.79
N LYS A 81 40.50 -6.67 -21.82
CA LYS A 81 41.61 -5.91 -21.20
C LYS A 81 41.06 -4.86 -20.26
N PHE A 82 41.89 -4.37 -19.35
CA PHE A 82 41.54 -3.19 -18.58
C PHE A 82 41.71 -1.93 -19.42
N ALA A 83 40.82 -0.96 -19.22
CA ALA A 83 40.96 0.39 -19.75
C ALA A 83 42.18 1.09 -19.11
N SER A 84 42.66 2.15 -19.76
CA SER A 84 43.80 2.92 -19.25
C SER A 84 43.49 3.50 -17.88
N GLY A 85 44.37 3.31 -16.90
CA GLY A 85 44.12 3.75 -15.52
C GLY A 85 43.20 2.84 -14.71
N LEU A 86 42.86 1.64 -15.21
CA LEU A 86 42.00 0.65 -14.55
C LEU A 86 40.57 1.16 -14.27
N SER A 87 40.11 2.17 -15.02
CA SER A 87 38.78 2.78 -14.87
C SER A 87 37.62 1.92 -15.38
N GLY A 88 37.92 0.83 -16.09
CA GLY A 88 36.92 -0.04 -16.71
C GLY A 88 37.56 -1.21 -17.46
N VAL A 89 36.75 -1.88 -18.28
CA VAL A 89 37.11 -3.07 -19.06
C VAL A 89 36.80 -2.84 -20.53
N VAL A 90 37.77 -3.13 -21.41
CA VAL A 90 37.66 -3.05 -22.86
C VAL A 90 37.51 -4.47 -23.44
N ALA A 91 36.31 -4.78 -23.92
CA ALA A 91 36.02 -6.01 -24.64
C ALA A 91 36.35 -5.83 -26.13
N HIS A 92 37.18 -6.71 -26.68
CA HIS A 92 37.48 -6.77 -28.11
C HIS A 92 36.53 -7.79 -28.73
N VAL A 93 35.55 -7.33 -29.49
CA VAL A 93 34.49 -8.16 -30.06
C VAL A 93 34.71 -8.30 -31.55
N ARG A 94 34.75 -9.54 -32.05
CA ARG A 94 34.76 -9.80 -33.49
C ARG A 94 33.33 -9.93 -33.96
N LEU A 95 32.94 -9.03 -34.87
CA LEU A 95 31.62 -9.03 -35.49
C LEU A 95 31.56 -10.05 -36.62
N ASP A 96 30.36 -10.52 -36.91
CA ASP A 96 30.06 -11.24 -38.14
C ASP A 96 30.10 -10.28 -39.34
N LYS A 97 30.63 -10.77 -40.45
CA LYS A 97 30.87 -9.96 -41.66
C LYS A 97 29.59 -9.37 -42.24
N ASP A 98 28.47 -10.08 -42.10
CA ASP A 98 27.17 -9.70 -42.65
C ASP A 98 26.49 -8.59 -41.85
N VAL A 99 26.80 -8.47 -40.56
CA VAL A 99 26.21 -7.51 -39.63
C VAL A 99 27.10 -6.27 -39.48
N ALA A 100 28.41 -6.42 -39.66
CA ALA A 100 29.39 -5.35 -39.51
C ALA A 100 29.08 -4.01 -40.21
N PRO A 101 28.48 -3.97 -41.42
CA PRO A 101 28.13 -2.69 -42.06
C PRO A 101 27.08 -1.87 -41.32
N TYR A 102 26.20 -2.50 -40.53
CA TYR A 102 25.12 -1.85 -39.79
C TYR A 102 25.54 -1.41 -38.38
N VAL A 103 26.71 -1.87 -37.91
CA VAL A 103 27.26 -1.46 -36.61
C VAL A 103 28.05 -0.17 -36.80
N ASP A 104 27.33 0.95 -36.78
CA ASP A 104 27.86 2.29 -37.01
C ASP A 104 27.80 3.15 -35.73
N VAL A 105 27.99 4.47 -35.86
CA VAL A 105 27.93 5.44 -34.74
C VAL A 105 26.62 5.43 -33.93
N GLY A 106 25.51 4.96 -34.51
CA GLY A 106 24.23 4.82 -33.81
C GLY A 106 24.15 3.56 -32.93
N ALA A 107 25.12 2.65 -33.01
CA ALA A 107 25.10 1.40 -32.27
C ALA A 107 25.37 1.61 -30.77
N SER A 108 24.53 1.01 -29.95
CA SER A 108 24.65 1.01 -28.49
C SER A 108 24.77 -0.40 -27.95
N PHE A 109 25.56 -0.58 -26.88
CA PHE A 109 25.88 -1.89 -26.31
C PHE A 109 25.74 -1.90 -24.80
N TRP A 110 25.23 -2.98 -24.20
CA TRP A 110 25.17 -3.18 -22.76
C TRP A 110 25.40 -4.64 -22.40
N VAL A 111 25.77 -4.90 -21.15
CA VAL A 111 25.98 -6.25 -20.63
C VAL A 111 24.66 -6.77 -20.08
N VAL A 112 24.24 -7.97 -20.49
CA VAL A 112 23.08 -8.66 -19.91
C VAL A 112 23.56 -9.74 -18.96
N GLN A 113 23.18 -9.60 -17.70
CA GLN A 113 23.58 -10.45 -16.59
C GLN A 113 22.36 -10.76 -15.70
N PRO A 114 22.43 -11.77 -14.81
CA PRO A 114 21.29 -12.10 -13.97
C PRO A 114 21.19 -11.06 -12.85
N GLU A 115 20.04 -10.41 -12.75
CA GLU A 115 19.79 -9.38 -11.75
C GLU A 115 18.64 -9.80 -10.83
N LEU A 116 18.88 -9.70 -9.53
CA LEU A 116 17.87 -9.89 -8.50
C LEU A 116 17.42 -8.53 -8.00
N SER A 117 16.16 -8.20 -8.26
CA SER A 117 15.51 -7.02 -7.72
C SER A 117 14.44 -7.42 -6.72
N ALA A 118 13.98 -6.47 -5.91
CA ALA A 118 12.80 -6.68 -5.06
C ALA A 118 11.53 -7.05 -5.86
N ARG A 119 11.51 -6.80 -7.18
CA ARG A 119 10.35 -7.01 -8.07
C ARG A 119 10.38 -8.33 -8.83
N GLY A 120 11.51 -9.03 -8.85
CA GLY A 120 11.67 -10.25 -9.64
C GLY A 120 13.10 -10.48 -10.11
N VAL A 121 13.27 -11.54 -10.89
CA VAL A 121 14.56 -11.97 -11.42
C VAL A 121 14.57 -11.77 -12.93
N SER A 122 15.49 -10.95 -13.43
CA SER A 122 15.76 -10.77 -14.86
C SER A 122 17.07 -11.46 -15.23
N GLY A 123 17.26 -11.76 -16.52
CA GLY A 123 18.49 -12.36 -17.01
C GLY A 123 18.71 -13.81 -16.56
N LEU A 124 17.66 -14.55 -16.17
CA LEU A 124 17.78 -15.95 -15.73
C LEU A 124 18.41 -16.87 -16.79
N GLU A 125 18.24 -16.54 -18.07
CA GLU A 125 18.87 -17.24 -19.19
C GLU A 125 20.40 -17.23 -19.10
N THR A 126 20.98 -16.20 -18.47
CA THR A 126 22.44 -16.05 -18.29
C THR A 126 22.98 -16.98 -17.21
N VAL A 127 22.12 -17.54 -16.34
CA VAL A 127 22.54 -18.51 -15.31
C VAL A 127 23.06 -19.79 -15.96
N LEU A 128 22.47 -20.20 -17.08
CA LEU A 128 22.89 -21.37 -17.84
C LEU A 128 23.79 -21.02 -19.03
N SER A 129 23.46 -19.96 -19.77
CA SER A 129 24.19 -19.60 -21.01
C SER A 129 25.38 -18.67 -20.79
N GLY A 130 25.53 -18.10 -19.59
CA GLY A 130 26.55 -17.11 -19.27
C GLY A 130 26.12 -15.67 -19.61
N VAL A 131 26.92 -14.70 -19.15
CA VAL A 131 26.75 -13.28 -19.45
C VAL A 131 27.04 -13.03 -20.93
N TYR A 132 26.18 -12.25 -21.60
CA TYR A 132 26.34 -11.83 -23.00
C TYR A 132 26.31 -10.31 -23.13
N ILE A 133 26.83 -9.80 -24.24
CA ILE A 133 26.70 -8.39 -24.61
C ILE A 133 25.53 -8.29 -25.57
N GLU A 134 24.60 -7.38 -25.35
CA GLU A 134 23.56 -7.06 -26.34
C GLU A 134 23.86 -5.73 -27.00
N GLY A 135 23.61 -5.66 -28.30
CA GLY A 135 23.72 -4.46 -29.11
C GLY A 135 22.40 -4.09 -29.77
N THR A 136 22.24 -2.81 -30.08
CA THR A 136 21.11 -2.27 -30.83
C THR A 136 21.60 -1.22 -31.83
N TRP A 137 21.09 -1.28 -33.07
CA TRP A 137 21.35 -0.38 -34.18
C TRP A 137 20.15 -0.43 -35.15
N ASP A 138 20.08 0.53 -36.08
CA ASP A 138 19.04 0.60 -37.10
C ASP A 138 19.35 -0.29 -38.32
N GLY A 139 18.50 -0.22 -39.36
CA GLY A 139 18.70 -0.97 -40.60
C GLY A 139 19.55 -0.22 -41.63
N ASP A 140 19.97 0.99 -41.32
CA ASP A 140 20.67 1.87 -42.25
C ASP A 140 22.19 1.72 -42.07
N ILE A 141 22.95 2.11 -43.09
CA ILE A 141 24.41 2.06 -43.06
C ILE A 141 24.92 3.49 -42.94
N GLY A 142 25.31 3.87 -41.72
CA GLY A 142 25.90 5.17 -41.42
C GLY A 142 27.43 5.15 -41.32
N PRO A 143 28.02 6.19 -40.72
CA PRO A 143 29.46 6.31 -40.54
C PRO A 143 30.05 5.18 -39.68
N SER A 144 30.99 4.43 -40.26
CA SER A 144 31.65 3.32 -39.57
C SER A 144 32.39 3.76 -38.31
N GLN A 145 32.19 3.00 -37.23
CA GLN A 145 32.85 3.20 -35.95
C GLN A 145 33.35 1.86 -35.41
N SER A 146 34.54 1.85 -34.83
CA SER A 146 35.16 0.63 -34.28
C SER A 146 35.37 0.68 -32.77
N SER A 147 35.12 1.82 -32.13
CA SER A 147 35.30 2.01 -30.68
C SER A 147 34.03 2.57 -30.08
N PHE A 148 33.46 1.86 -29.11
CA PHE A 148 32.18 2.17 -28.50
C PHE A 148 32.31 2.27 -26.99
N LYS A 149 31.46 3.10 -26.39
CA LYS A 149 31.25 3.12 -24.95
C LYS A 149 30.02 2.29 -24.64
N GLY A 150 30.19 1.28 -23.79
CA GLY A 150 29.09 0.47 -23.30
C GLY A 150 28.21 1.26 -22.33
N LEU A 151 26.90 1.08 -22.45
CA LEU A 151 25.92 1.58 -21.51
C LEU A 151 25.99 0.75 -20.22
N LYS A 152 25.81 1.45 -19.10
CA LYS A 152 25.77 0.82 -17.77
C LYS A 152 24.51 -0.03 -17.58
N ASP A 153 23.40 0.47 -18.10
CA ASP A 153 22.08 -0.11 -17.94
C ASP A 153 21.46 -0.40 -19.31
N THR A 154 20.44 -1.25 -19.31
CA THR A 154 19.64 -1.49 -20.51
C THR A 154 19.01 -0.18 -20.98
N PRO A 155 19.20 0.23 -22.24
CA PRO A 155 18.57 1.44 -22.75
C PRO A 155 17.05 1.24 -22.79
N LEU A 156 16.32 2.28 -22.40
CA LEU A 156 14.87 2.35 -22.57
C LEU A 156 14.48 2.25 -24.04
N TYR A 157 15.32 2.83 -24.89
CA TYR A 157 15.18 2.87 -26.34
C TYR A 157 15.90 1.67 -26.97
N ARG A 158 15.14 0.82 -27.66
CA ARG A 158 15.67 -0.27 -28.49
C ARG A 158 15.15 -0.13 -29.90
N TYR A 159 16.04 -0.24 -30.90
CA TYR A 159 15.64 -0.17 -32.30
C TYR A 159 14.65 -1.29 -32.65
N GLY A 160 13.44 -0.90 -33.07
CA GLY A 160 12.31 -1.81 -33.35
C GLY A 160 11.23 -1.87 -32.27
N LYS A 161 11.41 -1.23 -31.11
CA LYS A 161 10.32 -0.93 -30.17
C LYS A 161 9.86 0.52 -30.37
N GLU A 162 9.04 0.73 -31.39
CA GLU A 162 8.41 2.03 -31.68
C GLU A 162 7.42 2.40 -30.56
N GLY A 163 7.39 3.68 -30.19
CA GLY A 163 6.53 4.20 -29.13
C GLY A 163 6.57 5.72 -29.05
N LEU A 164 5.61 6.29 -28.32
CA LEU A 164 5.58 7.71 -27.99
C LEU A 164 6.51 7.95 -26.80
N GLU A 165 7.41 8.91 -26.94
CA GLU A 165 8.29 9.35 -25.85
C GLU A 165 7.60 10.45 -25.03
N ILE A 166 7.53 10.25 -23.71
CA ILE A 166 6.96 11.24 -22.79
C ILE A 166 7.89 11.41 -21.60
N THR A 167 7.78 12.57 -20.94
CA THR A 167 8.46 12.83 -19.67
C THR A 167 7.44 12.84 -18.55
N LEU A 168 7.62 12.01 -17.54
CA LEU A 168 6.77 12.02 -16.35
C LEU A 168 7.47 12.77 -15.22
N ARG A 169 6.75 13.70 -14.57
CA ARG A 169 7.22 14.42 -13.38
C ARG A 169 6.26 14.25 -12.20
N THR A 170 6.78 14.15 -10.98
CA THR A 170 5.93 14.06 -9.79
C THR A 170 5.33 15.42 -9.41
N THR A 171 4.17 15.39 -8.77
CA THR A 171 3.68 16.51 -7.96
C THR A 171 4.49 16.62 -6.66
N ALA A 172 4.33 17.72 -5.92
CA ALA A 172 5.00 17.90 -4.62
C ALA A 172 4.68 16.72 -3.68
N GLY A 173 5.73 16.08 -3.14
CA GLY A 173 5.60 14.91 -2.26
C GLY A 173 5.26 13.58 -2.97
N GLY A 174 5.15 13.56 -4.30
CA GLY A 174 4.99 12.32 -5.07
C GLY A 174 6.31 11.59 -5.30
N SER A 175 6.24 10.27 -5.47
CA SER A 175 7.38 9.41 -5.82
C SER A 175 7.26 8.85 -7.23
N LEU A 176 8.39 8.60 -7.88
CA LEU A 176 8.48 7.75 -9.06
C LEU A 176 9.41 6.59 -8.76
N THR A 177 9.01 5.43 -9.21
CA THR A 177 9.77 4.20 -9.02
C THR A 177 10.48 3.86 -10.34
N ASP A 178 11.80 3.68 -10.29
CA ASP A 178 12.62 3.34 -11.47
C ASP A 178 12.11 2.09 -12.19
N ASP A 179 12.16 2.07 -13.52
CA ASP A 179 11.79 0.91 -14.35
C ASP A 179 10.34 0.40 -14.13
N SER A 180 9.45 1.28 -13.66
CA SER A 180 8.05 0.93 -13.40
C SER A 180 7.27 0.66 -14.69
N PRO A 181 6.39 -0.34 -14.73
CA PRO A 181 5.49 -0.52 -15.86
C PRO A 181 4.48 0.62 -15.91
N ILE A 182 4.19 1.08 -17.12
CA ILE A 182 3.06 1.96 -17.40
C ILE A 182 1.92 1.08 -17.87
N THR A 183 0.83 1.06 -17.12
CA THR A 183 -0.32 0.20 -17.40
C THR A 183 -1.53 1.01 -17.86
N TYR A 184 -2.40 0.35 -18.62
CA TYR A 184 -3.72 0.84 -18.96
C TYR A 184 -4.72 -0.29 -18.81
N ARG A 185 -5.70 -0.14 -17.92
CA ARG A 185 -6.69 -1.19 -17.58
C ARG A 185 -6.04 -2.54 -17.24
N GLY A 186 -4.92 -2.50 -16.50
CA GLY A 186 -4.17 -3.68 -16.06
C GLY A 186 -3.24 -4.30 -17.12
N ILE A 187 -3.12 -3.72 -18.31
CA ILE A 187 -2.22 -4.20 -19.38
C ILE A 187 -0.97 -3.30 -19.40
N GLU A 188 0.23 -3.87 -19.41
CA GLU A 188 1.49 -3.11 -19.61
C GLU A 188 1.52 -2.57 -21.04
N VAL A 189 1.47 -1.24 -21.16
CA VAL A 189 1.46 -0.51 -22.45
C VAL A 189 2.69 0.37 -22.63
N GLY A 190 3.52 0.48 -21.60
CA GLY A 190 4.74 1.28 -21.64
C GLY A 190 5.62 1.01 -20.44
N ARG A 191 6.72 1.75 -20.35
CA ARG A 191 7.68 1.61 -19.25
C ARG A 191 8.31 2.95 -18.91
N LEU A 192 8.51 3.17 -17.62
CA LEU A 192 9.26 4.28 -17.06
C LEU A 192 10.76 4.00 -17.13
N GLY A 193 11.53 5.05 -17.33
CA GLY A 193 12.96 5.08 -17.17
C GLY A 193 13.43 5.14 -15.74
N LYS A 194 14.72 5.41 -15.60
CA LYS A 194 15.31 5.79 -14.31
C LYS A 194 14.82 7.17 -13.91
N ALA A 195 14.24 7.28 -12.73
CA ALA A 195 13.85 8.55 -12.16
C ALA A 195 15.09 9.30 -11.68
N GLN A 196 15.09 10.61 -11.94
CA GLN A 196 16.11 11.54 -11.49
C GLN A 196 15.44 12.63 -10.66
N ILE A 197 16.08 13.04 -9.58
CA ILE A 197 15.62 14.20 -8.82
C ILE A 197 16.04 15.45 -9.60
N SER A 198 15.10 16.38 -9.80
CA SER A 198 15.41 17.68 -10.40
C SER A 198 16.52 18.40 -9.64
N GLN A 199 17.31 19.24 -10.30
CA GLN A 199 18.48 19.91 -9.69
C GLN A 199 18.13 20.74 -8.43
N GLN A 200 16.87 21.18 -8.31
CA GLN A 200 16.35 21.95 -7.17
C GLN A 200 15.74 21.07 -6.07
N GLY A 201 15.62 19.76 -6.29
CA GLY A 201 15.10 18.80 -5.30
C GLY A 201 13.57 18.78 -5.15
N SER A 202 12.84 19.58 -5.93
CA SER A 202 11.40 19.80 -5.71
C SER A 202 10.50 18.71 -6.28
N PHE A 203 10.93 18.03 -7.33
CA PHE A 203 10.20 16.95 -8.00
C PHE A 203 11.16 15.92 -8.61
N ALA A 204 10.67 14.69 -8.80
CA ALA A 204 11.34 13.65 -9.57
C ALA A 204 10.85 13.69 -11.03
N VAL A 205 11.74 13.39 -11.96
CA VAL A 205 11.47 13.34 -13.40
C VAL A 205 12.00 12.03 -13.96
N ALA A 206 11.23 11.38 -14.82
CA ALA A 206 11.65 10.18 -15.52
C ALA A 206 11.20 10.24 -16.98
N GLU A 207 12.08 9.85 -17.89
CA GLU A 207 11.70 9.55 -19.27
C GLU A 207 10.82 8.30 -19.29
N ALA A 208 9.91 8.22 -20.25
CA ALA A 208 8.98 7.10 -20.37
C ALA A 208 8.64 6.84 -21.83
N ILE A 209 8.40 5.58 -22.15
CA ILE A 209 7.98 5.16 -23.49
C ILE A 209 6.62 4.46 -23.41
N ILE A 210 5.69 4.88 -24.26
CA ILE A 210 4.41 4.21 -24.49
C ILE A 210 4.50 3.45 -25.81
N TYR A 211 4.47 2.12 -25.76
CA TYR A 211 4.67 1.27 -26.92
C TYR A 211 3.56 1.43 -27.96
N HIS A 212 3.91 1.40 -29.25
CA HIS A 212 2.92 1.32 -30.32
C HIS A 212 2.20 -0.05 -30.27
N PRO A 213 0.87 -0.14 -30.49
CA PRO A 213 -0.06 0.91 -30.94
C PRO A 213 -0.69 1.76 -29.83
N HIS A 214 -0.30 1.57 -28.57
CA HIS A 214 -0.95 2.20 -27.41
C HIS A 214 -0.66 3.70 -27.26
N SER A 215 0.36 4.23 -27.98
CA SER A 215 0.63 5.66 -28.04
C SER A 215 -0.58 6.52 -28.44
N ARG A 216 -1.53 5.96 -29.21
CA ARG A 216 -2.77 6.64 -29.63
C ARG A 216 -3.77 6.89 -28.49
N LEU A 217 -3.56 6.25 -27.33
CA LEU A 217 -4.40 6.45 -26.14
C LEU A 217 -4.04 7.73 -25.38
N ILE A 218 -2.90 8.33 -25.71
CA ILE A 218 -2.36 9.51 -25.01
C ILE A 218 -2.74 10.79 -25.76
N SER A 219 -3.21 11.76 -24.99
CA SER A 219 -3.61 13.11 -25.42
C SER A 219 -3.13 14.13 -24.38
N PRO A 220 -3.16 15.44 -24.68
CA PRO A 220 -2.85 16.48 -23.68
C PRO A 220 -3.76 16.44 -22.44
N THR A 221 -4.97 15.87 -22.58
CA THR A 221 -5.94 15.68 -21.50
C THR A 221 -5.74 14.38 -20.72
N THR A 222 -4.77 13.55 -21.08
CA THR A 222 -4.42 12.35 -20.32
C THR A 222 -3.80 12.72 -18.98
N ARG A 223 -4.15 11.98 -17.93
CA ARG A 223 -3.62 12.14 -16.58
C ARG A 223 -3.02 10.83 -16.11
N PHE A 224 -1.86 10.91 -15.50
CA PHE A 224 -1.11 9.77 -14.98
C PHE A 224 -1.16 9.79 -13.46
N TRP A 225 -1.30 8.63 -12.82
CA TRP A 225 -1.18 8.55 -11.36
C TRP A 225 -0.42 7.30 -10.95
N ASP A 226 0.15 7.40 -9.76
CA ASP A 226 0.84 6.29 -9.12
C ASP A 226 -0.18 5.21 -8.69
N THR A 227 0.16 3.96 -8.97
CA THR A 227 -0.59 2.78 -8.51
C THR A 227 0.13 2.05 -7.38
N SER A 228 1.28 2.57 -6.94
CA SER A 228 2.06 2.11 -5.81
C SER A 228 1.32 2.43 -4.52
N GLY A 229 0.93 1.41 -3.76
CA GLY A 229 0.32 1.56 -2.44
C GLY A 229 -1.10 1.02 -2.37
N PHE A 230 -1.67 1.10 -1.17
CA PHE A 230 -3.07 0.77 -0.91
C PHE A 230 -3.82 2.08 -0.68
N THR A 231 -4.91 2.31 -1.41
CA THR A 231 -5.79 3.46 -1.16
C THR A 231 -7.05 2.95 -0.48
N PHE A 232 -7.20 3.31 0.79
CA PHE A 232 -8.41 3.06 1.56
C PHE A 232 -9.16 4.38 1.68
N SER A 233 -10.39 4.43 1.15
CA SER A 233 -11.23 5.62 1.22
C SER A 233 -12.54 5.30 1.95
N VAL A 234 -12.97 6.22 2.81
CA VAL A 234 -14.23 6.13 3.54
C VAL A 234 -15.03 7.37 3.21
N GLY A 235 -16.11 7.19 2.45
CA GLY A 235 -17.01 8.26 2.03
C GLY A 235 -18.43 8.09 2.60
N PRO A 236 -19.32 9.07 2.35
CA PRO A 236 -20.74 8.97 2.71
C PRO A 236 -21.44 7.75 2.08
N SER A 237 -20.91 7.25 0.96
CA SER A 237 -21.37 6.06 0.24
C SER A 237 -20.77 4.74 0.73
N GLY A 238 -19.92 4.75 1.76
CA GLY A 238 -19.32 3.55 2.36
C GLY A 238 -17.79 3.51 2.29
N ALA A 239 -17.22 2.36 2.65
CA ALA A 239 -15.79 2.10 2.58
C ALA A 239 -15.44 1.43 1.24
N GLU A 240 -14.47 2.00 0.52
CA GLU A 240 -13.97 1.48 -0.74
C GLU A 240 -12.48 1.18 -0.61
N ILE A 241 -12.09 -0.05 -0.98
CA ILE A 241 -10.70 -0.49 -0.98
C ILE A 241 -10.30 -0.79 -2.42
N ASN A 242 -9.42 0.05 -2.96
CA ASN A 242 -8.93 -0.09 -4.32
C ASN A 242 -7.59 -0.82 -4.33
N PHE A 243 -7.57 -1.98 -4.99
CA PHE A 243 -6.37 -2.78 -5.23
C PHE A 243 -6.11 -2.85 -6.73
N SER A 244 -5.00 -2.28 -7.19
CA SER A 244 -4.61 -2.29 -8.60
C SER A 244 -4.07 -3.67 -9.03
N SER A 245 -3.25 -4.34 -8.21
CA SER A 245 -2.77 -5.73 -8.37
C SER A 245 -1.82 -6.15 -7.23
N ILE A 246 -1.66 -7.45 -6.94
CA ILE A 246 -0.59 -7.94 -6.05
C ILE A 246 0.81 -7.63 -6.64
N ALA A 247 0.94 -7.57 -7.97
CA ALA A 247 2.20 -7.25 -8.63
C ALA A 247 2.62 -5.78 -8.47
N THR A 248 1.67 -4.84 -8.39
CA THR A 248 1.93 -3.40 -8.18
C THR A 248 2.25 -3.08 -6.72
N LEU A 249 1.80 -3.90 -5.77
CA LEU A 249 2.16 -3.77 -4.34
C LEU A 249 3.67 -3.94 -4.06
N VAL A 250 4.38 -4.72 -4.89
CA VAL A 250 5.81 -5.02 -4.71
C VAL A 250 6.67 -4.24 -5.72
N GLY A 251 6.12 -3.91 -6.89
CA GLY A 251 6.85 -3.29 -7.99
C GLY A 251 6.67 -1.78 -8.16
N GLY A 252 5.60 -1.21 -7.62
CA GLY A 252 5.10 0.10 -8.07
C GLY A 252 4.61 0.07 -9.52
N GLY A 253 4.02 1.17 -9.98
CA GLY A 253 3.51 1.27 -11.35
C GLY A 253 2.82 2.59 -11.60
N VAL A 254 2.80 3.04 -12.85
CA VAL A 254 2.03 4.23 -13.25
C VAL A 254 0.88 3.77 -14.13
N THR A 255 -0.31 4.32 -13.93
CA THR A 255 -1.44 4.15 -14.85
C THR A 255 -1.91 5.50 -15.35
N PHE A 256 -2.74 5.49 -16.39
CA PHE A 256 -3.33 6.71 -16.91
C PHE A 256 -4.77 6.52 -17.38
N GLU A 257 -5.49 7.64 -17.44
CA GLU A 257 -6.78 7.74 -18.08
C GLU A 257 -6.97 9.12 -18.71
N THR A 258 -7.84 9.18 -19.71
CA THR A 258 -8.25 10.41 -20.37
C THR A 258 -9.70 10.67 -19.99
N PHE A 259 -9.91 11.55 -19.01
CA PHE A 259 -11.24 11.81 -18.42
C PHE A 259 -12.15 12.66 -19.31
N VAL A 260 -11.58 13.45 -20.22
CA VAL A 260 -12.33 14.33 -21.14
C VAL A 260 -11.90 14.02 -22.57
N SER A 261 -12.88 13.91 -23.46
CA SER A 261 -12.62 13.71 -24.88
C SER A 261 -12.15 15.02 -25.52
N GLY A 262 -10.96 15.02 -26.11
CA GLY A 262 -10.41 16.19 -26.81
C GLY A 262 -8.90 16.11 -26.96
N GLY A 263 -8.35 16.97 -27.84
CA GLY A 263 -6.91 17.06 -28.07
C GLY A 263 -6.40 16.19 -29.23
N SER A 264 -5.41 16.72 -29.94
CA SER A 264 -4.62 15.99 -30.92
C SER A 264 -3.61 15.06 -30.23
N ALA A 265 -3.11 14.05 -30.95
CA ALA A 265 -2.03 13.20 -30.44
C ALA A 265 -0.86 14.05 -29.95
N VAL A 266 -0.30 13.70 -28.79
CA VAL A 266 0.90 14.34 -28.26
C VAL A 266 2.13 13.96 -29.09
N SER A 267 3.08 14.90 -29.15
CA SER A 267 4.40 14.68 -29.75
C SER A 267 5.38 14.10 -28.75
N ASP A 268 6.48 13.55 -29.26
CA ASP A 268 7.59 13.08 -28.44
C ASP A 268 8.13 14.20 -27.52
N GLY A 269 8.52 13.81 -26.31
CA GLY A 269 9.03 14.70 -25.26
C GLY A 269 7.97 15.47 -24.49
N TYR A 270 6.66 15.22 -24.73
CA TYR A 270 5.60 15.88 -23.97
C TYR A 270 5.68 15.53 -22.47
N SER A 271 5.57 16.53 -21.60
CA SER A 271 5.67 16.35 -20.15
C SER A 271 4.30 16.20 -19.50
N PHE A 272 4.13 15.15 -18.70
CA PHE A 272 2.94 14.90 -17.89
C PHE A 272 3.28 14.89 -16.39
N GLU A 273 2.32 15.32 -15.58
CA GLU A 273 2.38 15.15 -14.13
C GLU A 273 1.84 13.79 -13.74
N VAL A 274 2.50 13.17 -12.76
CA VAL A 274 2.07 11.94 -12.09
C VAL A 274 1.52 12.31 -10.72
N PHE A 275 0.21 12.13 -10.57
CA PHE A 275 -0.52 12.37 -9.34
C PHE A 275 -0.37 11.20 -8.36
N GLN A 276 -0.64 11.44 -7.09
CA GLN A 276 -0.55 10.41 -6.05
C GLN A 276 -1.61 9.31 -6.21
N ASP A 277 -2.81 9.67 -6.68
CA ASP A 277 -3.92 8.76 -6.86
C ASP A 277 -4.87 9.22 -7.98
N GLU A 278 -5.84 8.36 -8.31
CA GLU A 278 -6.84 8.64 -9.34
C GLU A 278 -7.71 9.85 -8.97
N ALA A 279 -8.07 10.03 -7.69
CA ALA A 279 -8.92 11.12 -7.25
C ALA A 279 -8.26 12.48 -7.53
N SER A 280 -6.99 12.62 -7.16
CA SER A 280 -6.16 13.80 -7.43
C SER A 280 -5.97 14.04 -8.93
N ALA A 281 -5.75 12.96 -9.70
CA ALA A 281 -5.64 13.04 -11.16
C ALA A 281 -6.94 13.52 -11.82
N ARG A 282 -8.08 12.99 -11.37
CA ARG A 282 -9.42 13.36 -11.84
C ARG A 282 -9.76 14.80 -11.47
N ASP A 283 -9.51 15.18 -10.22
CA ASP A 283 -9.74 16.53 -9.71
C ASP A 283 -8.89 17.56 -10.46
N SER A 284 -7.68 17.19 -10.90
CA SER A 284 -6.85 18.09 -11.73
C SER A 284 -7.54 18.50 -13.02
N VAL A 285 -8.41 17.65 -13.61
CA VAL A 285 -9.11 17.97 -14.85
C VAL A 285 -10.22 19.00 -14.62
N PHE A 286 -10.87 18.97 -13.45
CA PHE A 286 -11.96 19.87 -13.10
C PHE A 286 -11.50 21.14 -12.37
N ASN A 287 -10.31 21.10 -11.75
CA ASN A 287 -9.66 22.25 -11.13
C ASN A 287 -8.69 22.98 -12.08
N ALA A 288 -8.31 22.37 -13.21
CA ALA A 288 -7.56 23.03 -14.29
C ALA A 288 -8.44 23.97 -15.11
N SER A 289 -9.19 24.86 -14.45
CA SER A 289 -9.31 26.18 -15.04
C SER A 289 -7.96 26.85 -14.82
N GLU A 290 -7.30 27.26 -15.89
CA GLU A 290 -5.97 27.90 -15.94
C GLU A 290 -5.88 29.23 -15.12
N ALA A 291 -6.89 29.53 -14.32
CA ALA A 291 -6.97 30.68 -13.46
C ALA A 291 -6.24 30.42 -12.14
N GLU A 292 -5.31 31.32 -11.81
CA GLU A 292 -4.67 31.36 -10.50
C GLU A 292 -5.75 31.40 -9.39
N PRO A 293 -5.55 30.68 -8.28
CA PRO A 293 -6.49 30.72 -7.16
C PRO A 293 -6.41 32.10 -6.47
N LEU A 294 -7.56 32.57 -5.97
CA LEU A 294 -7.60 33.73 -5.09
C LEU A 294 -7.25 33.29 -3.67
N GLN A 295 -6.13 33.81 -3.15
CA GLN A 295 -5.75 33.67 -1.75
C GLN A 295 -6.48 34.67 -0.86
N MET A 296 -7.12 34.17 0.20
CA MET A 296 -7.72 35.00 1.26
C MET A 296 -7.39 34.42 2.63
N ARG A 297 -7.55 35.24 3.67
CA ARG A 297 -7.33 34.84 5.06
C ARG A 297 -8.64 34.94 5.84
N VAL A 298 -8.88 33.98 6.72
CA VAL A 298 -9.95 34.03 7.72
C VAL A 298 -9.31 33.97 9.09
N VAL A 299 -9.68 34.88 9.99
CA VAL A 299 -9.27 34.83 11.39
C VAL A 299 -10.50 34.57 12.24
N PHE A 300 -10.53 33.44 12.95
CA PHE A 300 -11.66 33.05 13.79
C PHE A 300 -11.47 33.55 15.22
N ASP A 301 -12.56 34.00 15.84
CA ASP A 301 -12.56 34.47 17.24
C ASP A 301 -12.32 33.34 18.26
N GLU A 302 -12.68 32.11 17.90
CA GLU A 302 -12.53 30.92 18.72
C GLU A 302 -11.53 29.95 18.09
N ASN A 303 -10.70 29.32 18.93
CA ASN A 303 -9.78 28.28 18.51
C ASN A 303 -10.46 26.92 18.67
N ILE A 304 -10.87 26.34 17.56
CA ILE A 304 -11.55 25.05 17.55
C ILE A 304 -10.70 24.03 16.84
N SER A 305 -10.47 22.90 17.51
CA SER A 305 -9.78 21.74 16.94
C SER A 305 -10.71 21.03 15.96
N GLY A 306 -10.19 20.62 14.80
CA GLY A 306 -10.93 19.84 13.80
C GLY A 306 -10.90 20.43 12.40
N LEU A 307 -10.42 21.66 12.23
CA LEU A 307 -10.08 22.20 10.92
C LEU A 307 -8.68 21.72 10.53
N SER A 308 -8.55 21.17 9.32
CA SER A 308 -7.27 20.68 8.77
C SER A 308 -6.91 21.42 7.48
N VAL A 309 -5.65 21.28 7.05
CA VAL A 309 -5.26 21.58 5.66
C VAL A 309 -6.13 20.72 4.72
N ASP A 310 -6.44 21.26 3.54
CA ASP A 310 -7.38 20.71 2.56
C ASP A 310 -8.87 20.66 2.96
N ALA A 311 -9.23 21.15 4.16
CA ALA A 311 -10.63 21.26 4.53
C ALA A 311 -11.40 22.13 3.51
N PRO A 312 -12.63 21.74 3.14
CA PRO A 312 -13.38 22.43 2.09
C PRO A 312 -13.79 23.84 2.54
N VAL A 313 -13.79 24.77 1.59
CA VAL A 313 -14.39 26.10 1.71
C VAL A 313 -15.64 26.12 0.86
N GLU A 314 -16.78 26.34 1.49
CA GLU A 314 -18.09 26.27 0.83
C GLU A 314 -18.79 27.64 0.86
N LEU A 315 -19.51 27.92 -0.23
CA LEU A 315 -20.45 29.04 -0.33
C LEU A 315 -21.78 28.47 -0.77
N ASN A 316 -22.83 28.67 0.02
CA ASN A 316 -24.18 28.13 -0.24
C ASN A 316 -24.18 26.61 -0.52
N GLY A 317 -23.34 25.84 0.19
CA GLY A 317 -23.19 24.39 0.02
C GLY A 317 -22.39 23.94 -1.20
N LEU A 318 -21.87 24.86 -2.01
CA LEU A 318 -20.96 24.56 -3.11
C LEU A 318 -19.51 24.72 -2.65
N GLN A 319 -18.68 23.70 -2.83
CA GLN A 319 -17.25 23.79 -2.52
C GLN A 319 -16.54 24.67 -3.57
N ILE A 320 -16.19 25.89 -3.17
CA ILE A 320 -15.52 26.89 -4.02
C ILE A 320 -14.00 26.93 -3.79
N GLY A 321 -13.51 26.30 -2.71
CA GLY A 321 -12.10 26.38 -2.34
C GLY A 321 -11.67 25.34 -1.31
N ARG A 322 -10.45 25.52 -0.79
CA ARG A 322 -9.83 24.67 0.24
C ARG A 322 -8.94 25.50 1.17
N VAL A 323 -8.72 24.98 2.37
CA VAL A 323 -7.72 25.50 3.32
C VAL A 323 -6.32 25.13 2.86
N GLU A 324 -5.48 26.12 2.57
CA GLU A 324 -4.07 25.94 2.19
C GLU A 324 -3.18 25.79 3.43
N GLY A 325 -3.47 26.54 4.49
CA GLY A 325 -2.64 26.56 5.69
C GLY A 325 -3.37 27.07 6.93
N LEU A 326 -2.87 26.63 8.09
CA LEU A 326 -3.38 27.03 9.40
C LEU A 326 -2.23 27.61 10.22
N SER A 327 -2.48 28.76 10.84
CA SER A 327 -1.51 29.43 11.73
C SER A 327 -2.20 30.09 12.90
N GLY A 328 -1.43 30.43 13.93
CA GLY A 328 -1.90 31.25 15.04
C GLY A 328 -1.50 32.71 14.80
N VAL A 329 -2.44 33.63 14.97
CA VAL A 329 -2.23 35.08 14.88
C VAL A 329 -2.58 35.74 16.21
N ILE A 330 -1.79 36.74 16.60
CA ILE A 330 -2.11 37.64 17.72
C ILE A 330 -2.29 39.03 17.10
N ASP A 331 -3.49 39.57 17.23
CA ASP A 331 -3.83 40.90 16.71
C ASP A 331 -4.61 41.69 17.77
N ALA A 332 -3.86 42.43 18.58
CA ALA A 332 -4.43 43.20 19.68
C ALA A 332 -5.18 44.45 19.22
N ASP A 333 -4.85 44.97 18.04
CA ASP A 333 -5.46 46.18 17.49
C ASP A 333 -6.82 45.84 16.86
N ALA A 334 -6.94 44.69 16.19
CA ALA A 334 -8.20 44.24 15.60
C ALA A 334 -9.21 43.69 16.62
N PHE A 335 -8.74 42.96 17.65
CA PHE A 335 -9.63 42.24 18.56
C PHE A 335 -9.63 42.75 20.01
N GLY A 336 -8.77 43.73 20.35
CA GLY A 336 -8.71 44.32 21.69
C GLY A 336 -8.13 43.41 22.79
N ASP A 337 -7.55 42.26 22.43
CA ASP A 337 -6.90 41.32 23.37
C ASP A 337 -5.65 40.67 22.76
N GLN A 338 -4.83 40.02 23.59
CA GLN A 338 -3.59 39.33 23.16
C GLN A 338 -3.77 37.81 23.01
N ARG A 339 -4.99 37.32 22.76
CA ARG A 339 -5.24 35.89 22.58
C ARG A 339 -4.79 35.44 21.19
N VAL A 340 -4.15 34.27 21.14
CA VAL A 340 -3.86 33.59 19.87
C VAL A 340 -5.19 33.17 19.25
N ARG A 341 -5.42 33.55 18.00
CA ARG A 341 -6.58 33.17 17.19
C ARG A 341 -6.17 32.30 16.02
N LEU A 342 -7.05 31.41 15.60
CA LEU A 342 -6.87 30.57 14.43
C LEU A 342 -6.97 31.42 13.17
N SER A 343 -5.90 31.46 12.39
CA SER A 343 -5.86 32.04 11.05
C SER A 343 -5.78 30.93 10.00
N ALA A 344 -6.78 30.84 9.16
CA ALA A 344 -6.78 29.96 7.99
C ALA A 344 -6.43 30.76 6.74
N LEU A 345 -5.42 30.31 6.00
CA LEU A 345 -5.18 30.74 4.62
C LEU A 345 -6.01 29.83 3.71
N ILE A 346 -6.85 30.43 2.87
CA ILE A 346 -7.76 29.73 1.99
C ILE A 346 -7.49 30.08 0.53
N ASN A 347 -7.65 29.08 -0.34
CA ASN A 347 -7.60 29.23 -1.78
C ASN A 347 -8.99 29.04 -2.36
N ILE A 348 -9.49 30.08 -3.03
CA ILE A 348 -10.78 30.08 -3.71
C ILE A 348 -10.52 29.99 -5.20
N GLN A 349 -11.20 29.07 -5.89
CA GLN A 349 -11.07 28.91 -7.32
C GLN A 349 -12.07 29.82 -8.06
N PRO A 350 -11.61 30.82 -8.85
CA PRO A 350 -12.52 31.73 -9.55
C PRO A 350 -13.54 31.00 -10.45
N ALA A 351 -13.11 29.92 -11.10
CA ALA A 351 -13.95 29.12 -12.00
C ALA A 351 -15.13 28.43 -11.29
N ARG A 352 -15.04 28.22 -9.98
CA ARG A 352 -16.11 27.60 -9.19
C ARG A 352 -17.16 28.61 -8.70
N LEU A 353 -16.94 29.91 -8.91
CA LEU A 353 -17.87 30.98 -8.52
C LEU A 353 -18.94 31.27 -9.60
N GLY A 354 -18.82 30.68 -10.80
CA GLY A 354 -19.80 30.85 -11.87
C GLY A 354 -19.80 32.25 -12.51
N LEU A 355 -18.66 32.94 -12.50
CA LEU A 355 -18.47 34.24 -13.14
C LEU A 355 -18.57 34.09 -14.67
N GLN A 356 -19.34 34.97 -15.35
CA GLN A 356 -19.66 34.81 -16.78
C GLN A 356 -18.59 35.34 -17.74
N ASP A 357 -17.84 36.37 -17.35
CA ASP A 357 -16.99 37.14 -18.28
C ASP A 357 -15.49 37.07 -17.98
N ASP A 358 -15.09 36.93 -16.71
CA ASP A 358 -13.69 36.86 -16.28
C ASP A 358 -13.52 35.82 -15.17
N VAL A 359 -12.51 34.96 -15.34
CA VAL A 359 -12.16 33.89 -14.41
C VAL A 359 -10.75 34.18 -13.89
N SER A 360 -10.63 35.28 -13.14
CA SER A 360 -9.37 35.78 -12.58
C SER A 360 -9.47 35.91 -11.06
N PRO A 361 -8.33 35.87 -10.32
CA PRO A 361 -8.29 36.20 -8.90
C PRO A 361 -8.93 37.58 -8.61
N GLU A 362 -8.70 38.56 -9.49
CA GLU A 362 -9.18 39.93 -9.34
C GLU A 362 -10.71 39.99 -9.43
N ALA A 363 -11.31 39.31 -10.43
CA ALA A 363 -12.76 39.24 -10.58
C ALA A 363 -13.43 38.49 -9.42
N ALA A 364 -12.80 37.41 -8.94
CA ALA A 364 -13.26 36.68 -7.76
C ALA A 364 -13.20 37.56 -6.50
N LEU A 365 -12.12 38.35 -6.34
CA LEU A 365 -11.96 39.24 -5.20
C LEU A 365 -12.98 40.38 -5.23
N GLU A 366 -13.26 40.95 -6.40
CA GLU A 366 -14.29 41.99 -6.57
C GLU A 366 -15.68 41.44 -6.23
N PHE A 367 -16.00 40.22 -6.68
CA PHE A 367 -17.25 39.56 -6.33
C PHE A 367 -17.37 39.33 -4.82
N LEU A 368 -16.36 38.71 -4.20
CA LEU A 368 -16.40 38.41 -2.76
C LEU A 368 -16.35 39.67 -1.90
N SER A 369 -15.64 40.71 -2.32
CA SER A 369 -15.60 41.99 -1.60
C SER A 369 -16.98 42.62 -1.50
N ARG A 370 -17.75 42.64 -2.60
CA ARG A 370 -19.15 43.10 -2.59
C ARG A 370 -20.01 42.26 -1.66
N GLN A 371 -19.87 40.94 -1.71
CA GLN A 371 -20.61 40.05 -0.80
C GLN A 371 -20.25 40.29 0.68
N ILE A 372 -18.98 40.56 0.99
CA ILE A 372 -18.53 40.86 2.36
C ILE A 372 -19.10 42.20 2.85
N GLU A 373 -19.16 43.21 1.99
CA GLU A 373 -19.83 44.49 2.24
C GLU A 373 -21.32 44.29 2.52
N ASP A 374 -21.97 43.35 1.81
CA ASP A 374 -23.38 42.98 1.98
C ASP A 374 -23.63 42.05 3.17
N GLY A 375 -22.59 41.58 3.87
CA GLY A 375 -22.72 40.80 5.11
C GLY A 375 -22.18 39.36 5.07
N LEU A 376 -21.45 38.96 4.02
CA LEU A 376 -20.81 37.64 3.95
C LEU A 376 -19.73 37.48 5.02
N ARG A 377 -19.84 36.43 5.83
CA ARG A 377 -18.90 36.07 6.90
C ARG A 377 -18.48 34.61 6.78
N ALA A 378 -17.28 34.31 7.22
CA ALA A 378 -16.81 32.94 7.33
C ALA A 378 -17.14 32.36 8.72
N ARG A 379 -17.52 31.09 8.79
CA ARG A 379 -17.68 30.37 10.07
C ARG A 379 -17.17 28.95 9.96
N LEU A 380 -16.81 28.36 11.10
CA LEU A 380 -16.55 26.93 11.17
C LEU A 380 -17.87 26.18 11.28
N ALA A 381 -18.03 25.18 10.43
CA ALA A 381 -19.15 24.26 10.43
C ALA A 381 -18.66 22.80 10.39
N SER A 382 -19.48 21.84 10.81
CA SER A 382 -19.12 20.43 10.71
C SER A 382 -19.13 19.98 9.24
N ALA A 383 -18.02 19.40 8.77
CA ALA A 383 -17.93 18.80 7.44
C ALA A 383 -18.60 17.42 7.40
N SER A 384 -18.48 16.66 8.49
CA SER A 384 -19.11 15.36 8.66
C SER A 384 -19.28 15.06 10.15
N LEU A 385 -20.49 14.63 10.51
CA LEU A 385 -20.84 14.22 11.88
C LEU A 385 -20.10 12.96 12.33
N LEU A 386 -19.57 12.18 11.38
CA LEU A 386 -18.91 10.90 11.65
C LEU A 386 -17.40 11.06 11.91
N SER A 387 -16.74 11.93 11.14
CA SER A 387 -15.28 12.11 11.25
C SER A 387 -14.87 13.25 12.18
N GLY A 388 -15.82 14.12 12.59
CA GLY A 388 -15.53 15.29 13.42
C GLY A 388 -14.71 16.37 12.70
N GLY A 389 -14.50 16.25 11.39
CA GLY A 389 -13.82 17.25 10.59
C GLY A 389 -14.64 18.53 10.47
N LEU A 390 -13.96 19.68 10.46
CA LEU A 390 -14.57 20.99 10.23
C LEU A 390 -14.33 21.45 8.78
N LYS A 391 -15.24 22.30 8.31
CA LYS A 391 -15.13 23.05 7.06
C LYS A 391 -15.29 24.54 7.33
N ILE A 392 -14.85 25.36 6.38
CA ILE A 392 -15.13 26.79 6.38
C ILE A 392 -16.36 27.02 5.50
N GLU A 393 -17.39 27.60 6.09
CA GLU A 393 -18.61 27.95 5.38
C GLU A 393 -18.71 29.48 5.29
N LEU A 394 -18.94 29.99 4.09
CA LEU A 394 -19.22 31.39 3.84
C LEU A 394 -20.74 31.59 3.84
N VAL A 395 -21.23 32.40 4.79
CA VAL A 395 -22.65 32.64 5.01
C VAL A 395 -22.95 34.13 5.07
N GLU A 396 -24.13 34.51 4.61
CA GLU A 396 -24.62 35.88 4.75
C GLU A 396 -25.23 36.07 6.15
N VAL A 397 -24.80 37.11 6.86
CA VAL A 397 -25.27 37.43 8.20
C VAL A 397 -26.08 38.72 8.14
N GLU A 398 -27.35 38.65 8.56
CA GLU A 398 -28.20 39.84 8.69
C GLU A 398 -27.58 40.85 9.67
N ASP A 399 -27.60 42.14 9.31
CA ASP A 399 -27.08 43.26 10.11
C ASP A 399 -25.59 43.12 10.52
N ALA A 400 -24.76 42.48 9.69
CA ALA A 400 -23.34 42.34 9.97
C ALA A 400 -22.60 43.70 10.01
N PRO A 401 -21.59 43.87 10.89
CA PRO A 401 -20.82 45.12 10.95
C PRO A 401 -20.14 45.44 9.62
N GLN A 402 -20.23 46.68 9.13
CA GLN A 402 -19.61 47.07 7.86
C GLN A 402 -18.11 46.75 7.86
N TYR A 403 -17.66 46.08 6.81
CA TYR A 403 -16.26 45.73 6.62
C TYR A 403 -15.88 45.97 5.15
N VAL A 404 -14.80 46.72 4.94
CA VAL A 404 -14.25 46.98 3.61
C VAL A 404 -12.97 46.17 3.49
N VAL A 405 -12.93 45.32 2.46
CA VAL A 405 -11.77 44.47 2.20
C VAL A 405 -10.57 45.35 1.83
N GLN A 406 -9.48 45.22 2.57
CA GLN A 406 -8.24 45.92 2.26
C GLN A 406 -7.50 45.16 1.15
N THR A 407 -7.13 45.87 0.09
CA THR A 407 -6.37 45.34 -1.05
C THR A 407 -5.09 46.13 -1.26
N GLY A 408 -4.04 45.46 -1.73
CA GLY A 408 -2.74 46.09 -1.98
C GLY A 408 -1.63 45.07 -2.25
N GLU A 409 -0.52 45.54 -2.78
CA GLU A 409 0.63 44.68 -3.09
C GLU A 409 1.20 44.04 -1.82
N GLY A 410 1.20 42.71 -1.74
CA GLY A 410 1.64 41.94 -0.57
C GLY A 410 0.63 41.85 0.59
N ILE A 411 -0.58 42.40 0.44
CA ILE A 411 -1.66 42.30 1.44
C ILE A 411 -2.58 41.16 1.03
N ILE A 412 -2.70 40.14 1.89
CA ILE A 412 -3.68 39.06 1.71
C ILE A 412 -5.05 39.55 2.21
N PRO A 413 -6.08 39.61 1.36
CA PRO A 413 -7.44 40.02 1.74
C PRO A 413 -8.01 39.16 2.86
N ILE A 414 -8.79 39.77 3.76
CA ILE A 414 -9.39 39.06 4.90
C ILE A 414 -10.90 38.93 4.69
N ILE A 415 -11.44 37.73 4.93
CA ILE A 415 -12.87 37.50 5.12
C ILE A 415 -13.16 37.54 6.63
N PRO A 416 -14.04 38.44 7.12
CA PRO A 416 -14.37 38.50 8.53
C PRO A 416 -15.13 37.24 8.97
N SER A 417 -14.85 36.75 10.17
CA SER A 417 -15.56 35.60 10.74
C SER A 417 -16.87 35.99 11.44
N THR A 418 -17.72 35.00 11.68
CA THR A 418 -18.87 35.08 12.58
C THR A 418 -18.85 33.89 13.56
N ASN A 419 -19.86 33.77 14.41
CA ASN A 419 -20.00 32.66 15.35
C ASN A 419 -20.05 31.31 14.62
N ASN A 420 -19.36 30.32 15.19
CA ASN A 420 -19.26 28.97 14.64
C ASN A 420 -20.59 28.21 14.83
N GLU A 421 -20.97 27.38 13.86
CA GLU A 421 -22.16 26.51 13.94
C GLU A 421 -21.70 25.05 14.01
N ILE A 422 -21.37 24.61 15.23
CA ILE A 422 -21.01 23.21 15.50
C ILE A 422 -22.15 22.63 16.33
N SER A 423 -22.80 21.58 15.83
CA SER A 423 -23.86 20.91 16.57
C SER A 423 -23.31 20.36 17.90
N ASP A 424 -23.78 20.91 19.01
CA ASP A 424 -23.26 20.62 20.35
C ASP A 424 -23.84 19.30 20.89
N VAL A 425 -23.36 18.17 20.36
CA VAL A 425 -23.87 16.82 20.73
C VAL A 425 -23.54 16.46 22.19
N THR A 426 -22.50 17.07 22.76
CA THR A 426 -22.04 16.82 24.14
C THR A 426 -23.02 17.33 25.21
N ALA A 427 -23.74 18.43 24.95
CA ALA A 427 -24.75 18.96 25.87
C ALA A 427 -25.93 17.99 26.07
N THR A 428 -26.24 17.18 25.04
CA THR A 428 -27.39 16.27 25.06
C THR A 428 -27.10 14.98 25.84
N VAL A 429 -25.86 14.46 25.75
CA VAL A 429 -25.45 13.24 26.47
C VAL A 429 -25.32 13.49 27.98
N ALA A 430 -24.75 14.63 28.38
CA ALA A 430 -24.63 15.00 29.80
C ALA A 430 -26.00 15.12 30.48
N GLY A 431 -27.00 15.66 29.77
CA GLY A 431 -28.37 15.81 30.27
C GLY A 431 -29.15 14.49 30.42
N VAL A 432 -28.77 13.43 29.69
CA VAL A 432 -29.34 12.08 29.83
C VAL A 432 -28.66 11.34 30.98
N VAL A 433 -27.32 11.41 31.07
CA VAL A 433 -26.54 10.79 32.17
C VAL A 433 -26.93 11.40 33.52
N SER A 434 -27.13 12.72 33.60
CA SER A 434 -27.58 13.37 34.84
C SER A 434 -29.00 12.95 35.26
N ARG A 435 -29.90 12.70 34.30
CA ARG A 435 -31.25 12.19 34.59
C ARG A 435 -31.24 10.73 35.06
N ILE A 436 -30.36 9.90 34.48
CA ILE A 436 -30.20 8.50 34.91
C ILE A 436 -29.60 8.43 36.33
N ASN A 437 -28.59 9.26 36.62
CA ASN A 437 -27.94 9.30 37.93
C ASN A 437 -28.86 9.83 39.05
N ASN A 438 -29.90 10.59 38.71
CA ASN A 438 -30.85 11.17 39.66
C ASN A 438 -32.17 10.38 39.77
N LEU A 439 -32.23 9.16 39.24
CA LEU A 439 -33.40 8.29 39.47
C LEU A 439 -33.43 7.86 40.95
N PRO A 440 -34.54 8.06 41.68
CA PRO A 440 -34.66 7.68 43.09
C PRO A 440 -34.85 6.17 43.22
N ILE A 441 -33.79 5.41 42.97
CA ILE A 441 -33.79 3.95 43.06
C ILE A 441 -34.04 3.51 44.51
N GLU A 442 -33.63 4.31 45.50
CA GLU A 442 -33.93 4.02 46.91
C GLU A 442 -35.44 4.03 47.20
N ASP A 443 -36.20 4.95 46.63
CA ASP A 443 -37.65 5.05 46.87
C ASP A 443 -38.41 3.88 46.23
N LEU A 444 -37.97 3.43 45.05
CA LEU A 444 -38.49 2.24 44.37
C LEU A 444 -38.20 0.96 45.15
N LEU A 445 -36.98 0.80 45.67
CA LEU A 445 -36.60 -0.35 46.49
C LEU A 445 -37.33 -0.34 47.82
N ASN A 446 -37.48 0.82 48.46
CA ASN A 446 -38.24 0.97 49.71
C ASN A 446 -39.72 0.61 49.50
N SER A 447 -40.32 1.06 48.40
CA SER A 447 -41.70 0.73 48.05
C SER A 447 -41.88 -0.77 47.79
N ALA A 448 -40.92 -1.41 47.10
CA ALA A 448 -40.92 -2.85 46.86
C ALA A 448 -40.77 -3.65 48.16
N ILE A 449 -39.88 -3.23 49.06
CA ILE A 449 -39.70 -3.84 50.38
C ILE A 449 -40.97 -3.67 51.23
N GLN A 450 -41.60 -2.49 51.23
CA GLN A 450 -42.85 -2.24 51.95
C GLN A 450 -44.00 -3.12 51.44
N PHE A 451 -44.11 -3.29 50.12
CA PHE A 451 -45.08 -4.19 49.52
C PHE A 451 -44.84 -5.65 49.95
N LEU A 452 -43.59 -6.12 49.90
CA LEU A 452 -43.24 -7.48 50.32
C LEU A 452 -43.51 -7.70 51.81
N ASN A 453 -43.17 -6.74 52.68
CA ASN A 453 -43.47 -6.80 54.11
C ASN A 453 -44.99 -6.81 54.38
N SER A 454 -45.75 -6.05 53.59
CA SER A 454 -47.22 -6.00 53.69
C SER A 454 -47.85 -7.32 53.22
N ALA A 455 -47.29 -7.95 52.18
CA ALA A 455 -47.71 -9.26 51.70
C ALA A 455 -47.37 -10.37 52.72
N ASP A 456 -46.19 -10.31 53.34
CA ASP A 456 -45.75 -11.29 54.35
C ASP A 456 -46.56 -11.19 55.65
N ALA A 457 -46.91 -9.97 56.07
CA ALA A 457 -47.82 -9.71 57.19
C ALA A 457 -49.24 -10.22 56.92
N LEU A 458 -49.75 -10.06 55.69
CA LEU A 458 -51.06 -10.54 55.29
C LEU A 458 -51.15 -12.08 55.24
N ILE A 459 -50.03 -12.76 54.92
CA ILE A 459 -49.94 -14.22 54.83
C ILE A 459 -49.70 -14.86 56.21
N SER A 460 -49.05 -14.14 57.13
CA SER A 460 -48.65 -14.65 58.44
C SER A 460 -49.69 -14.45 59.56
N ASP A 461 -50.74 -13.65 59.31
CA ASP A 461 -51.80 -13.40 60.29
C ASP A 461 -52.83 -14.56 60.31
N GLN A 462 -52.79 -15.36 61.37
CA GLN A 462 -53.70 -16.51 61.56
C GLN A 462 -55.15 -16.09 61.90
N ASP A 463 -55.40 -14.83 62.26
CA ASP A 463 -56.76 -14.33 62.57
C ASP A 463 -57.51 -13.85 61.31
N LEU A 464 -56.83 -13.75 60.15
CA LEU A 464 -57.44 -13.24 58.92
C LEU A 464 -58.32 -14.25 58.16
N ARG A 465 -58.49 -15.47 58.67
CA ARG A 465 -59.32 -16.50 58.01
C ARG A 465 -60.82 -16.35 58.27
N GLU A 466 -61.28 -15.49 59.18
CA GLU A 466 -62.71 -15.44 59.52
C GLU A 466 -63.29 -14.05 59.87
N THR A 467 -62.99 -12.96 59.14
CA THR A 467 -63.75 -11.70 59.37
C THR A 467 -64.13 -10.91 58.10
N PRO A 468 -65.44 -10.64 57.86
CA PRO A 468 -65.92 -9.90 56.69
C PRO A 468 -65.67 -8.37 56.71
N GLN A 469 -65.06 -7.82 57.75
CA GLN A 469 -64.93 -6.36 57.94
C GLN A 469 -63.79 -5.74 57.11
N VAL A 470 -62.73 -6.51 56.80
CA VAL A 470 -61.55 -6.02 56.04
C VAL A 470 -61.87 -5.76 54.56
N VAL A 471 -62.86 -6.49 54.00
CA VAL A 471 -63.29 -6.34 52.60
C VAL A 471 -64.00 -4.99 52.35
N LYS A 472 -64.63 -4.39 53.36
CA LYS A 472 -65.29 -3.08 53.19
C LYS A 472 -64.32 -1.89 53.23
N ALA A 473 -63.19 -2.02 53.92
CA ALA A 473 -62.14 -0.99 53.92
C ALA A 473 -61.36 -1.01 52.60
N LEU A 474 -61.00 -2.20 52.10
CA LEU A 474 -60.31 -2.37 50.81
C LEU A 474 -61.12 -1.90 49.59
N LEU A 475 -62.47 -1.92 49.67
CA LEU A 475 -63.34 -1.39 48.61
C LEU A 475 -63.50 0.14 48.65
N GLY A 476 -63.09 0.80 49.74
CA GLY A 476 -63.03 2.25 49.85
C GLY A 476 -61.78 2.81 49.18
N ASP A 477 -60.61 2.25 49.52
CA ASP A 477 -59.31 2.71 49.04
C ASP A 477 -59.11 2.45 47.53
N PHE A 478 -59.75 1.41 46.99
CA PHE A 478 -59.74 1.13 45.54
C PHE A 478 -60.51 2.17 44.70
N ARG A 479 -61.48 2.88 45.28
CA ARG A 479 -62.22 3.93 44.55
C ARG A 479 -61.43 5.24 44.46
N GLU A 480 -60.53 5.48 45.40
CA GLU A 480 -59.70 6.69 45.43
C GLU A 480 -58.51 6.59 44.46
N ILE A 481 -57.92 5.40 44.32
CA ILE A 481 -56.84 5.12 43.36
C ILE A 481 -57.37 5.13 41.90
N VAL A 482 -58.62 4.72 41.66
CA VAL A 482 -59.23 4.72 40.31
C VAL A 482 -59.73 6.11 39.91
N ALA A 483 -59.91 7.02 40.86
CA ALA A 483 -60.35 8.40 40.61
C ALA A 483 -59.20 9.42 40.53
N SER A 484 -57.94 9.01 40.74
CA SER A 484 -56.81 9.93 40.66
C SER A 484 -56.51 10.33 39.20
N GLU A 485 -56.19 11.61 38.98
CA GLU A 485 -55.80 12.16 37.68
C GLU A 485 -54.64 11.37 37.04
N ASP A 486 -53.73 10.83 37.85
CA ASP A 486 -52.59 10.05 37.40
C ASP A 486 -52.97 8.72 36.74
N VAL A 487 -54.09 8.10 37.15
CA VAL A 487 -54.57 6.81 36.59
C VAL A 487 -55.43 7.02 35.34
N GLN A 488 -56.13 8.16 35.25
CA GLN A 488 -56.91 8.52 34.05
C GLN A 488 -56.02 8.95 32.86
N ASP A 489 -54.79 9.39 33.13
CA ASP A 489 -53.79 9.78 32.13
C ASP A 489 -52.98 8.59 31.54
N ILE A 490 -53.08 7.40 32.15
CA ILE A 490 -52.31 6.21 31.75
C ILE A 490 -52.58 5.81 30.29
N PRO A 491 -53.82 5.75 29.77
CA PRO A 491 -54.06 5.37 28.39
C PRO A 491 -53.46 6.36 27.37
N VAL A 492 -53.39 7.66 27.73
CA VAL A 492 -52.84 8.71 26.87
C VAL A 492 -51.31 8.68 26.85
N LYS A 493 -50.68 8.44 28.01
CA LYS A 493 -49.21 8.28 28.13
C LYS A 493 -48.73 6.94 27.56
N LEU A 494 -49.54 5.88 27.60
CA LEU A 494 -49.24 4.59 26.99
C LEU A 494 -49.29 4.64 25.46
N ASN A 495 -50.28 5.32 24.86
CA ASN A 495 -50.35 5.51 23.40
C ASN A 495 -49.21 6.39 22.86
N ALA A 496 -48.75 7.39 23.62
CA ALA A 496 -47.57 8.18 23.26
C ALA A 496 -46.26 7.40 23.36
N SER A 497 -46.19 6.40 24.24
CA SER A 497 -45.02 5.53 24.42
C SER A 497 -44.98 4.38 23.41
N LEU A 498 -46.14 3.83 23.03
CA LEU A 498 -46.27 2.80 21.99
C LEU A 498 -45.96 3.35 20.59
N GLY A 499 -46.34 4.61 20.28
CA GLY A 499 -45.92 5.27 19.03
C GLY A 499 -44.40 5.51 18.94
N ARG A 500 -43.72 5.77 20.06
CA ARG A 500 -42.24 5.85 20.10
C ARG A 500 -41.59 4.47 19.96
N PHE A 501 -42.24 3.42 20.45
CA PHE A 501 -41.77 2.05 20.32
C PHE A 501 -41.88 1.53 18.87
N GLU A 502 -42.96 1.86 18.15
CA GLU A 502 -43.10 1.54 16.72
C GLU A 502 -42.10 2.33 15.86
N THR A 503 -41.79 3.57 16.22
CA THR A 503 -40.77 4.38 15.51
C THR A 503 -39.34 3.85 15.78
N LEU A 504 -39.07 3.37 17.00
CA LEU A 504 -37.81 2.70 17.36
C LEU A 504 -37.68 1.32 16.70
N LEU A 505 -38.79 0.58 16.53
CA LEU A 505 -38.79 -0.70 15.82
C LEU A 505 -38.59 -0.53 14.31
N ALA A 506 -39.16 0.53 13.72
CA ALA A 506 -38.89 0.92 12.34
C ALA A 506 -37.44 1.36 12.09
N GLN A 507 -36.76 1.93 13.10
CA GLN A 507 -35.32 2.23 13.07
C GLN A 507 -34.41 1.02 13.36
N LEU A 508 -34.97 -0.06 13.91
CA LEU A 508 -34.24 -1.30 14.25
C LEU A 508 -34.33 -2.37 13.14
N GLU A 509 -35.22 -2.22 12.15
CA GLU A 509 -35.31 -3.11 10.98
C GLU A 509 -34.28 -2.80 9.88
N GLU A 510 -33.61 -1.63 9.88
CA GLU A 510 -32.63 -1.25 8.86
C GLU A 510 -31.17 -1.42 9.37
N GLU A 511 -30.67 -2.67 9.25
CA GLU A 511 -29.26 -3.08 9.04
C GLU A 511 -28.17 -2.98 10.15
N ALA A 512 -28.44 -2.68 11.43
CA ALA A 512 -27.33 -2.48 12.40
C ALA A 512 -26.93 -3.67 13.31
N PHE A 513 -27.82 -4.61 13.62
CA PHE A 513 -27.56 -5.58 14.70
C PHE A 513 -26.60 -6.73 14.33
N ALA A 514 -26.62 -7.20 13.08
CA ALA A 514 -25.75 -8.29 12.64
C ALA A 514 -24.27 -7.88 12.59
N THR A 515 -23.99 -6.63 12.21
CA THR A 515 -22.62 -6.10 12.08
C THR A 515 -21.96 -5.89 13.46
N GLN A 516 -22.72 -5.44 14.46
CA GLN A 516 -22.22 -5.29 15.82
C GLN A 516 -22.02 -6.63 16.54
N LEU A 517 -22.84 -7.64 16.24
CA LEU A 517 -22.64 -9.01 16.76
C LEU A 517 -21.37 -9.65 16.17
N VAL A 518 -21.11 -9.45 14.87
CA VAL A 518 -19.88 -9.94 14.21
C VAL A 518 -18.64 -9.19 14.71
N ALA A 519 -18.74 -7.88 14.96
CA ALA A 519 -17.64 -7.11 15.57
C ALA A 519 -17.34 -7.55 17.01
N ALA A 520 -18.37 -7.85 17.81
CA ALA A 520 -18.21 -8.38 19.17
C ALA A 520 -17.62 -9.80 19.17
N VAL A 521 -18.01 -10.65 18.22
CA VAL A 521 -17.44 -12.01 18.04
C VAL A 521 -15.99 -11.95 17.56
N ASN A 522 -15.63 -11.03 16.66
CA ASN A 522 -14.25 -10.84 16.19
C ASN A 522 -13.35 -10.22 17.25
N ALA A 523 -13.87 -9.31 18.09
CA ALA A 523 -13.17 -8.78 19.25
C ALA A 523 -12.93 -9.88 20.31
N ALA A 524 -13.91 -10.76 20.52
CA ALA A 524 -13.77 -11.94 21.38
C ALA A 524 -12.78 -12.98 20.82
N ALA A 525 -12.74 -13.18 19.49
CA ALA A 525 -11.77 -14.06 18.83
C ALA A 525 -10.34 -13.50 18.89
N THR A 526 -10.18 -12.18 18.81
CA THR A 526 -8.87 -11.50 18.94
C THR A 526 -8.37 -11.54 20.38
N ALA A 527 -9.28 -11.39 21.37
CA ALA A 527 -8.96 -11.58 22.78
C ALA A 527 -8.64 -13.06 23.10
N ALA A 528 -9.30 -14.02 22.46
CA ALA A 528 -9.01 -15.45 22.59
C ALA A 528 -7.64 -15.84 22.01
N ASN A 529 -7.20 -15.18 20.92
CA ASN A 529 -5.87 -15.39 20.33
C ASN A 529 -4.73 -14.83 21.21
N GLY A 530 -5.04 -13.89 22.11
CA GLY A 530 -4.10 -13.37 23.11
C GLY A 530 -3.78 -14.34 24.26
N VAL A 531 -4.51 -15.47 24.37
CA VAL A 531 -4.38 -16.46 25.46
C VAL A 531 -3.47 -17.64 25.07
N ASN A 532 -2.66 -17.51 24.03
CA ASN A 532 -1.75 -18.58 23.58
C ASN A 532 -0.54 -18.85 24.52
N ALA A 533 -0.54 -18.28 25.73
CA ALA A 533 0.49 -18.48 26.75
C ALA A 533 0.07 -19.46 27.88
N SER A 534 -1.07 -20.16 27.78
CA SER A 534 -1.54 -21.06 28.87
C SER A 534 -2.21 -22.34 28.37
N VAL A 535 -1.61 -23.03 27.40
CA VAL A 535 -2.12 -24.30 26.84
C VAL A 535 -1.42 -25.50 27.48
N GLU A 536 -1.68 -25.74 28.78
CA GLU A 536 -1.34 -27.02 29.44
C GLU A 536 -2.55 -27.79 29.98
N GLY A 537 -3.75 -27.19 30.03
CA GLY A 537 -4.96 -27.84 30.59
C GLY A 537 -6.03 -28.29 29.58
N VAL A 538 -5.93 -27.87 28.32
CA VAL A 538 -7.01 -28.02 27.31
C VAL A 538 -7.35 -29.48 26.98
N PRO A 539 -6.39 -30.44 26.90
CA PRO A 539 -6.73 -31.84 26.62
C PRO A 539 -7.59 -32.48 27.72
N ALA A 540 -7.38 -32.09 28.98
CA ALA A 540 -8.15 -32.61 30.11
C ALA A 540 -9.59 -32.06 30.14
N LEU A 541 -9.77 -30.81 29.68
CA LEU A 541 -11.08 -30.17 29.59
C LEU A 541 -11.95 -30.79 28.49
N ILE A 542 -11.35 -31.15 27.34
CA ILE A 542 -12.07 -31.81 26.24
C ILE A 542 -12.53 -33.21 26.67
N ALA A 543 -11.68 -33.98 27.36
CA ALA A 543 -12.04 -35.30 27.89
C ALA A 543 -13.18 -35.23 28.94
N GLN A 544 -13.23 -34.16 29.73
CA GLN A 544 -14.31 -33.94 30.70
C GLN A 544 -15.61 -33.50 30.02
N LEU A 545 -15.54 -32.71 28.94
CA LEU A 545 -16.71 -32.27 28.18
C LEU A 545 -17.34 -33.41 27.36
N GLU A 546 -16.53 -34.31 26.79
CA GLU A 546 -17.03 -35.52 26.12
C GLU A 546 -17.73 -36.46 27.10
N ALA A 547 -17.17 -36.64 28.31
CA ALA A 547 -17.78 -37.45 29.36
C ALA A 547 -19.10 -36.87 29.92
N VAL A 548 -19.26 -35.54 29.86
CA VAL A 548 -20.50 -34.85 30.24
C VAL A 548 -21.54 -34.93 29.12
N ALA A 549 -21.13 -34.81 27.86
CA ALA A 549 -22.01 -34.97 26.70
C ALA A 549 -22.56 -36.40 26.60
N GLU A 550 -21.75 -37.43 26.89
CA GLU A 550 -22.17 -38.83 26.89
C GLU A 550 -23.18 -39.16 28.01
N LYS A 551 -23.16 -38.40 29.12
CA LYS A 551 -24.14 -38.53 30.22
C LYS A 551 -25.38 -37.65 30.07
N ALA A 552 -25.34 -36.64 29.22
CA ALA A 552 -26.44 -35.69 29.02
C ALA A 552 -27.58 -36.25 28.18
N GLU A 553 -27.39 -37.40 27.52
CA GLU A 553 -28.40 -37.95 26.61
C GLU A 553 -29.60 -38.59 27.32
N ASN A 554 -29.59 -38.76 28.66
CA ASN A 554 -30.64 -39.53 29.36
C ASN A 554 -31.00 -39.12 30.81
N LEU A 555 -30.91 -37.85 31.24
CA LEU A 555 -31.27 -37.49 32.62
C LEU A 555 -32.29 -36.34 32.78
N PRO A 556 -33.24 -36.44 33.73
CA PRO A 556 -34.29 -35.44 33.97
C PRO A 556 -33.78 -34.20 34.72
N LEU A 557 -34.51 -33.10 34.53
CA LEU A 557 -34.21 -31.69 34.88
C LEU A 557 -33.83 -31.38 36.34
N GLU A 558 -33.92 -32.31 37.28
CA GLU A 558 -33.59 -32.06 38.70
C GLU A 558 -32.07 -32.00 38.96
N ASP A 559 -31.24 -32.63 38.13
CA ASP A 559 -29.76 -32.63 38.32
C ASP A 559 -29.04 -31.39 37.76
N LEU A 560 -29.71 -30.60 36.90
CA LEU A 560 -29.14 -29.40 36.28
C LEU A 560 -28.87 -28.27 37.29
N THR A 561 -29.71 -28.20 38.32
CA THR A 561 -29.60 -27.17 39.38
C THR A 561 -28.40 -27.41 40.30
N LYS A 562 -28.00 -28.68 40.52
CA LYS A 562 -26.81 -29.04 41.31
C LYS A 562 -25.51 -28.64 40.61
N GLN A 563 -25.47 -28.73 39.28
CA GLN A 563 -24.26 -28.41 38.52
C GLN A 563 -24.02 -26.89 38.40
N LEU A 564 -25.08 -26.07 38.32
CA LEU A 564 -24.97 -24.61 38.33
C LEU A 564 -24.40 -24.06 39.66
N THR A 565 -24.78 -24.64 40.79
CA THR A 565 -24.22 -24.26 42.10
C THR A 565 -22.74 -24.63 42.22
N THR A 566 -22.32 -25.73 41.58
CA THR A 566 -20.92 -26.19 41.58
C THR A 566 -20.03 -25.33 40.68
N LEU A 567 -20.58 -24.84 39.57
CA LEU A 567 -19.90 -23.90 38.66
C LEU A 567 -19.66 -22.55 39.35
N THR A 568 -20.63 -22.08 40.12
CA THR A 568 -20.53 -20.81 40.87
C THR A 568 -19.49 -20.90 41.99
N ALA A 569 -19.43 -22.03 42.71
CA ALA A 569 -18.41 -22.28 43.74
C ALA A 569 -16.98 -22.39 43.16
N SER A 570 -16.85 -22.83 41.91
CA SER A 570 -15.56 -22.95 41.21
C SER A 570 -15.03 -21.60 40.72
N ALA A 571 -15.92 -20.65 40.40
CA ALA A 571 -15.55 -19.29 40.01
C ALA A 571 -15.02 -18.47 41.21
N ASP A 572 -15.65 -18.58 42.38
CA ASP A 572 -15.18 -17.92 43.62
C ASP A 572 -13.80 -18.46 44.09
N ALA A 573 -13.51 -19.73 43.84
CA ALA A 573 -12.23 -20.35 44.19
C ALA A 573 -11.05 -19.81 43.34
N ILE A 574 -11.31 -19.37 42.10
CA ILE A 574 -10.29 -18.83 41.19
C ILE A 574 -9.99 -17.36 41.51
N LEU A 575 -11.04 -16.57 41.79
CA LEU A 575 -10.92 -15.15 42.17
C LEU A 575 -10.33 -14.94 43.58
N GLY A 576 -10.36 -15.97 44.43
CA GLY A 576 -9.75 -15.94 45.76
C GLY A 576 -8.26 -16.26 45.82
N THR A 577 -7.63 -16.66 44.70
CA THR A 577 -6.21 -17.07 44.67
C THR A 577 -5.26 -15.89 44.88
N GLU A 578 -4.16 -16.11 45.60
CA GLU A 578 -3.16 -15.06 45.86
C GLU A 578 -2.54 -14.49 44.57
N ALA A 579 -2.49 -15.29 43.50
CA ALA A 579 -2.07 -14.83 42.16
C ALA A 579 -3.03 -13.78 41.56
N ALA A 580 -4.35 -13.93 41.75
CA ALA A 580 -5.33 -12.96 41.28
C ALA A 580 -5.28 -11.64 42.07
N LYS A 581 -4.87 -11.69 43.35
CA LYS A 581 -4.69 -10.50 44.20
C LYS A 581 -3.39 -9.74 43.94
N GLN A 582 -2.35 -10.40 43.44
CA GLN A 582 -1.03 -9.80 43.17
C GLN A 582 -0.92 -9.17 41.78
N LEU A 583 -1.81 -9.51 40.86
CA LEU A 583 -1.84 -9.02 39.48
C LEU A 583 -1.76 -7.48 39.33
N PRO A 584 -2.44 -6.65 40.16
CA PRO A 584 -2.33 -5.20 40.06
C PRO A 584 -0.95 -4.66 40.47
N ALA A 585 -0.27 -5.34 41.40
CA ALA A 585 1.07 -4.95 41.85
C ALA A 585 2.15 -5.30 40.82
N ASP A 586 2.00 -6.44 40.14
CA ASP A 586 2.92 -6.88 39.08
C ASP A 586 2.81 -5.99 37.83
N LEU A 587 1.58 -5.57 37.47
CA LEU A 587 1.33 -4.58 36.42
C LEU A 587 1.95 -3.21 36.75
N GLY A 588 1.89 -2.78 38.02
CA GLY A 588 2.53 -1.55 38.48
C GLY A 588 4.07 -1.60 38.36
N SER A 589 4.67 -2.75 38.68
CA SER A 589 6.13 -2.95 38.52
C SER A 589 6.56 -2.92 37.06
N ALA A 590 5.81 -3.59 36.16
CA ALA A 590 6.11 -3.59 34.73
C ALA A 590 6.02 -2.19 34.11
N LEU A 591 5.04 -1.38 34.53
CA LEU A 591 4.89 0.00 34.04
C LEU A 591 6.02 0.93 34.54
N ASN A 592 6.55 0.69 35.74
CA ASN A 592 7.72 1.42 36.25
C ASN A 592 8.99 1.07 35.49
N GLU A 593 9.15 -0.19 35.07
CA GLU A 593 10.31 -0.67 34.31
C GLU A 593 10.31 -0.12 32.86
N ILE A 594 9.13 0.07 32.28
CA ILE A 594 8.95 0.77 30.99
C ILE A 594 9.29 2.27 31.11
N ASN A 595 8.92 2.92 32.22
CA ASN A 595 9.29 4.32 32.43
C ASN A 595 10.81 4.48 32.66
N ALA A 596 11.46 3.53 33.34
CA ALA A 596 12.91 3.54 33.55
C ALA A 596 13.69 3.37 32.23
N THR A 597 13.24 2.45 31.37
CA THR A 597 13.85 2.24 30.04
C THR A 597 13.63 3.44 29.10
N LEU A 598 12.48 4.11 29.19
CA LEU A 598 12.22 5.35 28.44
C LEU A 598 12.99 6.57 28.97
N GLN A 599 13.39 6.55 30.24
CA GLN A 599 14.26 7.57 30.83
C GLN A 599 15.73 7.35 30.44
N GLU A 600 16.19 6.09 30.41
CA GLU A 600 17.53 5.69 29.95
C GLU A 600 17.76 6.00 28.46
N LEU A 601 16.71 5.86 27.62
CA LEU A 601 16.75 6.28 26.22
C LEU A 601 16.77 7.81 26.03
N ARG A 602 16.29 8.57 27.02
CA ARG A 602 16.27 10.05 26.99
C ARG A 602 17.57 10.70 27.47
N GLU A 603 18.34 10.02 28.32
CA GLU A 603 19.57 10.56 28.93
C GLU A 603 20.86 10.28 28.12
N GLY A 604 20.77 9.54 27.01
CA GLY A 604 21.82 9.48 25.99
C GLY A 604 22.92 8.45 26.27
N GLY A 605 23.06 7.46 25.38
CA GLY A 605 24.19 6.53 25.43
C GLY A 605 24.03 5.25 24.61
N ALA A 606 23.87 5.35 23.29
CA ALA A 606 23.94 4.20 22.39
C ALA A 606 25.39 3.70 22.19
N VAL A 607 26.14 3.41 23.27
CA VAL A 607 27.40 2.63 23.20
C VAL A 607 27.63 1.94 24.55
N THR A 608 26.99 0.80 24.82
CA THR A 608 27.56 -0.36 25.57
C THR A 608 26.52 -1.48 25.75
N ASN A 609 26.28 -2.33 24.74
CA ASN A 609 25.87 -3.71 25.06
C ASN A 609 26.08 -4.73 23.93
N ILE A 610 27.34 -4.96 23.56
CA ILE A 610 27.71 -6.10 22.69
C ILE A 610 27.44 -7.44 23.40
N ASN A 611 27.46 -7.48 24.75
CA ASN A 611 27.20 -8.70 25.51
C ASN A 611 25.71 -9.08 25.56
N ALA A 612 24.79 -8.12 25.69
CA ALA A 612 23.35 -8.42 25.62
C ALA A 612 22.91 -8.87 24.23
N THR A 613 23.54 -8.34 23.18
CA THR A 613 23.27 -8.74 21.78
C THR A 613 23.75 -10.17 21.51
N LEU A 614 24.86 -10.60 22.12
CA LEU A 614 25.34 -11.98 22.01
C LEU A 614 24.50 -12.98 22.84
N ASP A 615 23.94 -12.55 23.98
CA ASP A 615 23.06 -13.39 24.81
C ASP A 615 21.67 -13.58 24.16
N SER A 616 21.11 -12.53 23.54
CA SER A 616 19.87 -12.63 22.79
C SER A 616 20.02 -13.48 21.53
N THR A 617 21.17 -13.42 20.85
CA THR A 617 21.47 -14.29 19.69
C THR A 617 21.58 -15.76 20.10
N ARG A 618 22.12 -16.06 21.29
CA ARG A 618 22.23 -17.43 21.81
C ARG A 618 20.87 -17.98 22.26
N LYS A 619 20.06 -17.18 22.94
CA LYS A 619 18.68 -17.54 23.32
C LYS A 619 17.77 -17.73 22.10
N ALA A 620 17.94 -16.94 21.05
CA ALA A 620 17.23 -17.14 19.79
C ALA A 620 17.66 -18.43 19.09
N ALA A 621 18.95 -18.77 19.10
CA ALA A 621 19.45 -20.05 18.58
C ALA A 621 18.92 -21.25 19.37
N ASP A 622 18.83 -21.14 20.71
CA ASP A 622 18.26 -22.19 21.57
C ASP A 622 16.74 -22.34 21.37
N ALA A 623 16.00 -21.24 21.16
CA ALA A 623 14.56 -21.28 20.87
C ALA A 623 14.24 -21.90 19.50
N VAL A 624 15.09 -21.65 18.49
CA VAL A 624 14.98 -22.29 17.17
C VAL A 624 15.32 -23.79 17.25
N ALA A 625 16.32 -24.17 18.07
CA ALA A 625 16.69 -25.57 18.27
C ALA A 625 15.59 -26.40 18.97
N VAL A 626 14.84 -25.78 19.90
CA VAL A 626 13.68 -26.41 20.57
C VAL A 626 12.51 -26.58 19.59
N SER A 627 12.26 -25.61 18.71
CA SER A 627 11.16 -25.67 17.72
C SER A 627 11.37 -26.75 16.63
N THR A 628 12.61 -27.14 16.34
CA THR A 628 12.92 -28.26 15.43
C THR A 628 12.57 -29.65 15.97
N GLN A 629 12.41 -29.82 17.28
CA GLN A 629 12.03 -31.13 17.86
C GLN A 629 10.53 -31.42 17.77
N ASP A 630 9.69 -30.40 17.65
CA ASP A 630 8.23 -30.54 17.66
C ASP A 630 7.60 -30.62 16.26
N LEU A 631 8.36 -30.27 15.22
CA LEU A 631 7.96 -30.30 13.82
C LEU A 631 7.39 -31.65 13.35
N PRO A 632 8.00 -32.82 13.68
CA PRO A 632 7.44 -34.12 13.32
C PRO A 632 6.06 -34.39 13.94
N ALA A 633 5.84 -33.95 15.18
CA ALA A 633 4.55 -34.11 15.88
C ALA A 633 3.46 -33.18 15.33
N LEU A 634 3.86 -32.06 14.73
CA LEU A 634 2.96 -31.10 14.10
C LEU A 634 2.52 -31.57 12.71
N VAL A 635 3.44 -32.14 11.94
CA VAL A 635 3.15 -32.79 10.64
C VAL A 635 2.16 -33.95 10.81
N GLU A 636 2.32 -34.74 11.87
CA GLU A 636 1.43 -35.89 12.10
C GLU A 636 0.03 -35.47 12.56
N ARG A 637 -0.08 -34.39 13.34
CA ARG A 637 -1.38 -33.79 13.68
C ARG A 637 -2.11 -33.24 12.45
N VAL A 638 -1.40 -32.58 11.54
CA VAL A 638 -1.98 -32.08 10.27
C VAL A 638 -2.46 -33.24 9.40
N ARG A 639 -1.73 -34.36 9.32
CA ARG A 639 -2.17 -35.55 8.58
C ARG A 639 -3.44 -36.17 9.13
N VAL A 640 -3.57 -36.25 10.46
CA VAL A 640 -4.78 -36.78 11.11
C VAL A 640 -5.99 -35.90 10.79
N VAL A 641 -5.85 -34.57 10.88
CA VAL A 641 -6.92 -33.62 10.56
C VAL A 641 -7.33 -33.70 9.09
N LEU A 642 -6.37 -33.82 8.18
CA LEU A 642 -6.65 -33.97 6.74
C LEU A 642 -7.38 -35.29 6.43
N ASN A 643 -7.02 -36.39 7.08
CA ASN A 643 -7.71 -37.67 6.91
C ASN A 643 -9.16 -37.60 7.44
N GLN A 644 -9.37 -36.99 8.60
CA GLN A 644 -10.70 -36.78 9.19
C GLN A 644 -11.59 -35.91 8.29
N ALA A 645 -11.02 -34.86 7.70
CA ALA A 645 -11.72 -34.00 6.74
C ALA A 645 -12.09 -34.76 5.46
N ASN A 646 -11.21 -35.64 4.97
CA ASN A 646 -11.46 -36.44 3.77
C ASN A 646 -12.59 -37.46 3.96
N GLU A 647 -12.66 -38.10 5.13
CA GLU A 647 -13.77 -39.00 5.50
C GLU A 647 -15.11 -38.26 5.65
N THR A 648 -15.07 -37.07 6.26
CA THR A 648 -16.26 -36.23 6.45
C THR A 648 -16.82 -35.73 5.11
N ILE A 649 -15.94 -35.33 4.19
CA ILE A 649 -16.34 -34.86 2.84
C ILE A 649 -16.83 -36.02 1.97
N ALA A 650 -16.25 -37.22 2.09
CA ALA A 650 -16.74 -38.41 1.40
C ALA A 650 -18.17 -38.80 1.83
N GLY A 651 -18.57 -38.48 3.06
CA GLY A 651 -19.93 -38.66 3.57
C GLY A 651 -20.98 -37.69 2.99
N TYR A 652 -20.57 -36.55 2.43
CA TYR A 652 -21.46 -35.48 1.94
C TYR A 652 -21.71 -35.49 0.42
N ASN A 653 -21.37 -36.59 -0.26
CA ASN A 653 -21.29 -36.70 -1.72
C ASN A 653 -22.67 -36.65 -2.45
N ARG A 654 -23.29 -35.45 -2.54
CA ARG A 654 -24.52 -35.18 -3.34
C ARG A 654 -24.51 -33.85 -4.14
N GLY A 655 -23.37 -33.40 -4.66
CA GLY A 655 -23.35 -32.27 -5.61
C GLY A 655 -22.04 -32.10 -6.38
N GLU A 656 -22.12 -31.99 -7.72
CA GLU A 656 -20.97 -32.01 -8.64
C GLU A 656 -20.11 -30.72 -8.70
N ALA A 657 -20.51 -29.63 -8.04
CA ALA A 657 -19.78 -28.35 -8.09
C ALA A 657 -18.87 -28.14 -6.86
N LEU A 658 -19.39 -28.34 -5.65
CA LEU A 658 -18.64 -28.22 -4.39
C LEU A 658 -17.49 -29.25 -4.28
N SER A 659 -17.60 -30.41 -4.95
CA SER A 659 -16.57 -31.45 -4.83
C SER A 659 -15.27 -31.12 -5.59
N ARG A 660 -15.33 -30.38 -6.70
CA ARG A 660 -14.14 -30.10 -7.52
C ARG A 660 -13.24 -29.02 -6.91
N ASP A 661 -13.83 -27.96 -6.40
CA ASP A 661 -13.07 -26.86 -5.78
C ASP A 661 -12.51 -27.28 -4.41
N ALA A 662 -13.29 -28.05 -3.62
CA ALA A 662 -12.79 -28.65 -2.38
C ALA A 662 -11.66 -29.66 -2.63
N GLN A 663 -11.76 -30.51 -3.67
CA GLN A 663 -10.68 -31.42 -4.04
C GLN A 663 -9.45 -30.68 -4.58
N SER A 664 -9.62 -29.54 -5.24
CA SER A 664 -8.49 -28.71 -5.68
C SER A 664 -7.78 -28.07 -4.49
N ALA A 665 -8.53 -27.46 -3.57
CA ALA A 665 -7.99 -26.89 -2.35
C ALA A 665 -7.26 -27.93 -1.49
N LEU A 666 -7.82 -29.14 -1.35
CA LEU A 666 -7.16 -30.24 -0.62
C LEU A 666 -5.86 -30.71 -1.31
N ARG A 667 -5.81 -30.74 -2.65
CA ARG A 667 -4.58 -31.04 -3.39
C ARG A 667 -3.53 -29.96 -3.19
N ASP A 668 -3.91 -28.69 -3.17
CA ASP A 668 -2.99 -27.58 -2.99
C ASP A 668 -2.45 -27.52 -1.54
N ILE A 669 -3.30 -27.82 -0.55
CA ILE A 669 -2.88 -27.99 0.85
C ILE A 669 -1.92 -29.19 1.00
N SER A 670 -2.19 -30.31 0.32
CA SER A 670 -1.28 -31.47 0.32
C SER A 670 0.08 -31.14 -0.29
N LYS A 671 0.11 -30.38 -1.40
CA LYS A 671 1.37 -29.92 -2.02
C LYS A 671 2.14 -28.97 -1.12
N ALA A 672 1.45 -28.06 -0.44
CA ALA A 672 2.08 -27.16 0.53
C ALA A 672 2.68 -27.92 1.72
N ALA A 673 1.98 -28.94 2.24
CA ALA A 673 2.48 -29.80 3.30
C ALA A 673 3.72 -30.62 2.86
N GLU A 674 3.75 -31.13 1.61
CA GLU A 674 4.93 -31.79 1.04
C GLU A 674 6.11 -30.83 0.86
N ALA A 675 5.87 -29.60 0.41
CA ALA A 675 6.89 -28.57 0.27
C ALA A 675 7.51 -28.19 1.63
N MET A 676 6.68 -28.03 2.67
CA MET A 676 7.17 -27.79 4.04
C MET A 676 7.96 -28.98 4.59
N THR A 677 7.54 -30.21 4.29
CA THR A 677 8.28 -31.42 4.68
C THR A 677 9.64 -31.50 3.97
N SER A 678 9.70 -31.11 2.70
CA SER A 678 10.94 -31.03 1.93
C SER A 678 11.88 -29.94 2.47
N LEU A 679 11.33 -28.78 2.82
CA LEU A 679 12.08 -27.69 3.46
C LEU A 679 12.64 -28.11 4.82
N ALA A 680 11.83 -28.76 5.66
CA ALA A 680 12.26 -29.26 6.96
C ALA A 680 13.41 -30.26 6.83
N ARG A 681 13.31 -31.23 5.91
CA ARG A 681 14.42 -32.18 5.63
C ARG A 681 15.66 -31.50 5.06
N MET A 682 15.49 -30.44 4.26
CA MET A 682 16.61 -29.68 3.72
C MET A 682 17.35 -28.91 4.81
N LEU A 683 16.62 -28.29 5.74
CA LEU A 683 17.15 -27.56 6.89
C LEU A 683 17.82 -28.50 7.91
N GLU A 684 17.23 -29.68 8.15
CA GLU A 684 17.83 -30.72 9.00
C GLU A 684 19.16 -31.24 8.42
N ARG A 685 19.25 -31.34 7.09
CA ARG A 685 20.44 -31.85 6.40
C ARG A 685 21.55 -30.81 6.23
N ASN A 686 21.22 -29.52 6.24
CA ASN A 686 22.16 -28.41 6.09
C ASN A 686 21.82 -27.23 7.02
N PRO A 687 22.01 -27.36 8.34
CA PRO A 687 21.64 -26.30 9.29
C PRO A 687 22.41 -24.97 9.08
N SER A 688 23.53 -25.01 8.35
CA SER A 688 24.33 -23.82 8.02
C SER A 688 23.71 -22.90 6.95
N SER A 689 22.66 -23.32 6.23
CA SER A 689 21.95 -22.47 5.25
C SER A 689 21.21 -21.30 5.90
N LEU A 690 20.70 -21.48 7.13
CA LEU A 690 20.01 -20.45 7.91
C LEU A 690 20.89 -19.25 8.26
N ILE A 691 22.21 -19.46 8.40
CA ILE A 691 23.16 -18.39 8.76
C ILE A 691 23.76 -17.75 7.51
N ARG A 692 23.84 -18.48 6.39
CA ARG A 692 24.49 -18.01 5.15
C ARG A 692 23.52 -17.50 4.08
N GLY A 693 22.21 -17.70 4.25
CA GLY A 693 21.18 -17.23 3.32
C GLY A 693 21.30 -17.83 1.91
N ARG A 694 21.85 -19.04 1.79
CA ARG A 694 22.06 -19.75 0.50
C ARG A 694 21.29 -21.04 0.43
#